data_AF-A0A369S0D8-F1
#
_entry.id   AF-A0A369S0D8-F1
#
_cell.length_a   1.000
_cell.length_b   1.000
_cell.length_c   1.000
_cell.angle_alpha   90.00
_cell.angle_beta   90.00
_cell.angle_gamma   90.00
#
_symmetry.space_group_name_H-M   'P 1'
#
loop_
_entity.id
_entity.type
_entity.pdbx_description
1 polymer ?
#
loop_
_entity_poly.entity_id
_entity_poly.type
_entity_poly.pdbx_seq_one_letter_code
_entity_poly.pdbx_strand_id
1 'polypeptide(L)'
;MSVYLLSILVCDRPSFRLPTIIIAICYLAVLMVAAPATYAASYDEYLHPNGQVNHKAKSKTFLPLRIYPYYIEEHIHLPPAYNQALRQWIIPQAIHKISSILSSTLPLRYLKLQSCLVRHQIGKNKGKCAMIDPLPCGTFAKFTIPADHTDLTEICPDSDDITTCFTMGTHHHGLANTDYIWYIFAKEVEACKYAAAFASTCVESDDGRPLAGYVNFCHKTFETVNKFSMLNVAVHELLHALGFSDRYMRRFKDINGKSFNAIRTFYRRGEKIQKLISPRVVKMARVHFNCSALDGVELENDGMHQGSHWEMRILHGDIMTAAPPSEVGSAVAISTITLAAMEDSGFYFANYSAADQFLYGKDRGCQFIASSCSATQSTYPYSCQPNKLKYGCSPDMKSTGICTKNAYLDGCHIYKSVKSCQYSKSSKGSCGQSYSPNSQCFINTLSPIAAFQTAPMGGCFYYNCIKDNVTNRLAISLNYSGSVLWCLKEKQHIRISGYGCYGYLICPSLRHACVGRIKTGMIPSDALQFESGNPTSIIARHTQIIFLIATVTASIMANLMVLFVLMYQIKTITNILMINFIIGNCLIAALIIPFQISVLIHQKWIFGPVWCNIHAFITGIVISCQPINLTIISLTRFYSLRQNISSDSIYSNRVAILLLIIIWSISTVIPFTPVIGLSIYVYDFAIKDCIHDWRLDSGLSFAFLFNFCICCIASSIIYIIINHRYKHGTYDQLQIIITKAHVAVFCTTCLYSSPYYIVVFLGIFLASISDTAYYLSLLGLFLNCVISPIMYAIFIGMLEVPFLKILLSIWQRHDKIQKSL
;
A
#
# COMPACT_ATOMS: atom_id res chain seq x y z
N MET A 1 -7.86 19.62 26.65
CA MET A 1 -8.49 19.61 27.99
C MET A 1 -7.63 18.98 29.08
N SER A 2 -6.97 17.84 28.87
CA SER A 2 -6.18 17.15 29.92
C SER A 2 -4.94 17.95 30.38
N VAL A 3 -4.24 18.63 29.46
CA VAL A 3 -3.10 19.53 29.76
C VAL A 3 -3.56 20.80 30.49
N TYR A 4 -4.70 21.34 30.09
CA TYR A 4 -5.38 22.47 30.71
C TYR A 4 -5.76 22.17 32.18
N LEU A 5 -6.28 20.96 32.44
CA LEU A 5 -6.55 20.46 33.80
C LEU A 5 -5.27 20.30 34.62
N LEU A 6 -4.16 19.84 34.02
CA LEU A 6 -2.88 19.66 34.73
C LEU A 6 -2.31 20.99 35.26
N SER A 7 -2.33 22.06 34.45
CA SER A 7 -1.89 23.39 34.85
C SER A 7 -2.83 24.06 35.87
N ILE A 8 -4.12 23.76 35.81
CA ILE A 8 -5.13 24.27 36.76
C ILE A 8 -5.06 23.54 38.11
N LEU A 9 -4.76 22.23 38.12
CA LEU A 9 -4.57 21.43 39.34
C LEU A 9 -3.41 21.95 40.22
N VAL A 10 -2.44 22.69 39.64
CA VAL A 10 -1.36 23.38 40.39
C VAL A 10 -1.91 24.49 41.30
N CYS A 11 -3.01 25.13 40.92
CA CYS A 11 -3.53 26.31 41.62
C CYS A 11 -4.48 25.99 42.79
N ASP A 12 -5.04 24.78 42.89
CA ASP A 12 -6.26 24.57 43.70
C ASP A 12 -6.10 23.68 44.96
N ARG A 13 -5.00 22.93 45.17
CA ARG A 13 -4.81 22.13 46.42
C ARG A 13 -3.37 22.02 46.94
N PRO A 14 -3.14 21.98 48.27
CA PRO A 14 -1.82 21.88 48.90
C PRO A 14 -1.29 20.44 49.11
N SER A 15 -1.93 19.41 48.57
CA SER A 15 -1.62 18.01 48.91
C SER A 15 -0.77 17.29 47.86
N PHE A 16 0.49 16.99 48.18
CA PHE A 16 1.38 15.83 47.85
C PHE A 16 1.27 15.01 46.54
N ARG A 17 0.31 15.22 45.62
CA ARG A 17 0.04 14.36 44.44
C ARG A 17 0.61 14.89 43.12
N LEU A 18 0.93 16.18 43.03
CA LEU A 18 1.50 16.81 41.83
C LEU A 18 2.91 16.30 41.45
N PRO A 19 3.84 16.10 42.41
CA PRO A 19 5.12 15.46 42.12
C PRO A 19 4.89 14.05 41.59
N THR A 20 3.92 13.30 42.13
CA THR A 20 3.63 11.92 41.75
C THR A 20 3.09 11.81 40.32
N ILE A 21 2.27 12.75 39.86
CA ILE A 21 1.75 12.76 38.48
C ILE A 21 2.85 13.15 37.49
N ILE A 22 3.65 14.16 37.82
CA ILE A 22 4.77 14.60 36.96
C ILE A 22 5.86 13.51 36.93
N ILE A 23 6.19 12.91 38.08
CA ILE A 23 7.06 11.74 38.18
C ILE A 23 6.45 10.57 37.41
N ALA A 24 5.15 10.30 37.46
CA ALA A 24 4.52 9.23 36.68
C ALA A 24 4.58 9.48 35.17
N ILE A 25 4.39 10.74 34.71
CA ILE A 25 4.54 11.11 33.29
C ILE A 25 6.01 10.97 32.86
N CYS A 26 6.96 11.43 33.68
CA CYS A 26 8.39 11.26 33.44
C CYS A 26 8.83 9.79 33.51
N TYR A 27 8.25 8.98 34.40
CA TYR A 27 8.55 7.56 34.58
C TYR A 27 7.94 6.71 33.45
N LEU A 28 6.73 7.05 32.98
CA LEU A 28 6.15 6.48 31.76
C LEU A 28 6.95 6.85 30.51
N ALA A 29 7.48 8.08 30.44
CA ALA A 29 8.37 8.49 29.36
C ALA A 29 9.71 7.73 29.39
N VAL A 30 10.28 7.48 30.59
CA VAL A 30 11.49 6.65 30.75
C VAL A 30 11.23 5.17 30.43
N LEU A 31 10.07 4.62 30.80
CA LEU A 31 9.67 3.25 30.46
C LEU A 31 9.45 3.05 28.95
N MET A 32 8.97 4.08 28.24
CA MET A 32 8.87 4.03 26.78
C MET A 32 10.25 4.08 26.08
N VAL A 33 11.29 4.59 26.75
CA VAL A 33 12.68 4.58 26.26
C VAL A 33 13.41 3.26 26.61
N ALA A 34 12.92 2.50 27.59
CA ALA A 34 13.55 1.29 28.10
C ALA A 34 13.01 -0.04 27.54
N ALA A 35 12.06 -0.02 26.59
CA ALA A 35 11.65 -1.24 25.91
C ALA A 35 12.70 -1.65 24.86
N PRO A 36 13.41 -2.78 25.03
CA PRO A 36 14.27 -3.27 23.97
C PRO A 36 13.39 -3.68 22.79
N ALA A 37 13.69 -3.12 21.62
CA ALA A 37 13.18 -3.61 20.35
C ALA A 37 13.79 -5.00 20.06
N THR A 38 13.29 -6.04 20.70
CA THR A 38 13.55 -7.43 20.28
C THR A 38 12.54 -7.78 19.20
N TYR A 39 12.80 -7.41 17.95
CA TYR A 39 12.31 -8.13 16.77
C TYR A 39 13.13 -7.71 15.55
N ALA A 40 14.33 -8.28 15.43
CA ALA A 40 15.06 -8.39 14.17
C ALA A 40 16.11 -9.50 14.28
N ALA A 41 15.75 -10.73 13.93
CA ALA A 41 16.66 -11.71 13.34
C ALA A 41 15.87 -12.92 12.80
N SER A 42 16.32 -13.42 11.65
CA SER A 42 15.87 -14.59 10.91
C SER A 42 14.68 -14.37 9.96
N TYR A 43 15.00 -14.09 8.69
CA TYR A 43 14.46 -14.84 7.55
C TYR A 43 15.25 -14.45 6.29
N ASP A 44 16.48 -14.97 6.18
CA ASP A 44 17.21 -15.11 4.93
C ASP A 44 17.79 -16.53 4.92
N GLU A 45 16.97 -17.49 4.48
CA GLU A 45 17.36 -18.68 3.71
C GLU A 45 16.12 -19.55 3.48
N TYR A 46 16.20 -20.42 2.47
CA TYR A 46 15.17 -21.32 1.93
C TYR A 46 14.25 -20.73 0.85
N LEU A 47 14.75 -20.81 -0.39
CA LEU A 47 14.06 -21.52 -1.47
C LEU A 47 15.05 -21.77 -2.63
N HIS A 48 15.95 -22.74 -2.43
CA HIS A 48 16.41 -23.57 -3.54
C HIS A 48 15.48 -24.80 -3.64
N PRO A 49 15.13 -25.23 -4.86
CA PRO A 49 14.18 -26.30 -5.08
C PRO A 49 14.91 -27.64 -4.97
N ASN A 50 14.97 -28.21 -3.78
CA ASN A 50 15.26 -29.64 -3.60
C ASN A 50 14.71 -30.08 -2.24
N GLY A 51 13.45 -30.49 -2.24
CA GLY A 51 12.78 -31.16 -1.13
C GLY A 51 12.04 -32.36 -1.71
N GLN A 52 12.53 -33.55 -1.37
CA GLN A 52 12.21 -34.84 -1.94
C GLN A 52 10.70 -35.10 -2.06
N VAL A 53 10.23 -35.23 -3.30
CA VAL A 53 9.00 -35.97 -3.60
C VAL A 53 9.37 -37.44 -3.49
N ASN A 54 8.67 -38.18 -2.63
CA ASN A 54 8.82 -39.62 -2.50
C ASN A 54 8.87 -40.28 -3.89
N HIS A 55 10.02 -40.88 -4.20
CA HIS A 55 10.31 -41.56 -5.44
C HIS A 55 9.42 -42.79 -5.60
N LYS A 56 8.27 -42.62 -6.28
CA LYS A 56 7.58 -43.65 -7.06
C LYS A 56 6.58 -43.03 -8.05
N ALA A 57 7.02 -42.07 -8.84
CA ALA A 57 6.35 -41.70 -10.09
C ALA A 57 7.43 -41.51 -11.16
N LYS A 58 7.46 -42.41 -12.15
CA LYS A 58 8.30 -42.26 -13.34
C LYS A 58 8.04 -40.88 -13.94
N SER A 59 9.10 -40.10 -14.19
CA SER A 59 9.06 -38.82 -14.89
C SER A 59 8.31 -39.01 -16.21
N LYS A 60 7.04 -38.58 -16.28
CA LYS A 60 6.27 -38.53 -17.52
C LYS A 60 6.73 -37.28 -18.26
N THR A 61 7.34 -37.48 -19.42
CA THR A 61 7.71 -36.40 -20.35
C THR A 61 6.47 -35.57 -20.69
N PHE A 62 6.55 -34.25 -20.57
CA PHE A 62 5.45 -33.35 -20.95
C PHE A 62 5.18 -33.46 -22.45
N LEU A 63 3.98 -33.89 -22.83
CA LEU A 63 3.53 -33.99 -24.22
C LEU A 63 2.43 -32.95 -24.48
N PRO A 64 2.63 -31.98 -25.40
CA PRO A 64 1.62 -30.96 -25.69
C PRO A 64 0.24 -31.55 -25.95
N LEU A 65 -0.81 -30.96 -25.39
CA LEU A 65 -2.19 -31.35 -25.67
C LEU A 65 -2.49 -31.15 -27.17
N ARG A 66 -2.90 -32.19 -27.88
CA ARG A 66 -3.16 -32.09 -29.33
C ARG A 66 -4.63 -31.81 -29.60
N ILE A 67 -4.92 -30.58 -30.00
CA ILE A 67 -6.28 -30.11 -30.27
C ILE A 67 -6.51 -30.06 -31.78
N TYR A 68 -7.54 -30.75 -32.27
CA TYR A 68 -7.94 -30.74 -33.67
C TYR A 68 -9.09 -29.73 -33.88
N PRO A 69 -8.87 -28.61 -34.59
CA PRO A 69 -9.95 -27.68 -34.94
C PRO A 69 -10.74 -28.21 -36.15
N TYR A 70 -12.07 -28.21 -36.05
CA TYR A 70 -12.96 -28.54 -37.15
C TYR A 70 -13.95 -27.41 -37.42
N TYR A 71 -13.92 -26.85 -38.63
CA TYR A 71 -14.72 -25.68 -39.01
C TYR A 71 -16.04 -26.12 -39.62
N ILE A 72 -17.15 -25.63 -39.06
CA ILE A 72 -18.49 -25.94 -39.58
C ILE A 72 -18.84 -24.96 -40.68
N GLU A 73 -18.50 -25.31 -41.92
CA GLU A 73 -18.61 -24.39 -43.07
C GLU A 73 -20.02 -23.80 -43.23
N GLU A 74 -21.07 -24.60 -43.04
CA GLU A 74 -22.47 -24.18 -43.09
C GLU A 74 -22.89 -23.20 -41.97
N HIS A 75 -22.04 -23.01 -40.96
CA HIS A 75 -22.30 -22.17 -39.78
C HIS A 75 -21.20 -21.15 -39.52
N ILE A 76 -20.38 -20.82 -40.52
CA ILE A 76 -19.40 -19.73 -40.49
C ILE A 76 -19.91 -18.60 -41.39
N HIS A 77 -20.66 -17.68 -40.79
CA HIS A 77 -21.23 -16.50 -41.46
C HIS A 77 -20.36 -15.28 -41.19
N LEU A 78 -19.14 -15.26 -41.72
CA LEU A 78 -18.21 -14.14 -41.57
C LEU A 78 -17.77 -13.57 -42.93
N PRO A 79 -17.51 -12.25 -43.02
CA PRO A 79 -16.87 -11.65 -44.18
C PRO A 79 -15.50 -12.29 -44.45
N PRO A 80 -15.02 -12.30 -45.71
CA PRO A 80 -13.79 -12.99 -46.10
C PRO A 80 -12.56 -12.64 -45.23
N ALA A 81 -12.38 -11.36 -44.92
CA ALA A 81 -11.25 -10.88 -44.11
C ALA A 81 -11.28 -11.45 -42.67
N TYR A 82 -12.46 -11.50 -42.03
CA TYR A 82 -12.61 -12.03 -40.68
C TYR A 82 -12.53 -13.55 -40.66
N ASN A 83 -13.11 -14.23 -41.67
CA ASN A 83 -12.98 -15.68 -41.83
C ASN A 83 -11.50 -16.09 -42.01
N GLN A 84 -10.74 -15.33 -42.81
CA GLN A 84 -9.31 -15.53 -42.97
C GLN A 84 -8.56 -15.32 -41.65
N ALA A 85 -8.86 -14.25 -40.91
CA ALA A 85 -8.25 -13.97 -39.61
C ALA A 85 -8.55 -15.07 -38.58
N LEU A 86 -9.77 -15.61 -38.58
CA LEU A 86 -10.20 -16.70 -37.72
C LEU A 86 -9.37 -17.96 -37.98
N ARG A 87 -9.30 -18.39 -39.24
CA ARG A 87 -8.66 -19.65 -39.66
C ARG A 87 -7.14 -19.63 -39.62
N GLN A 88 -6.55 -18.53 -40.08
CA GLN A 88 -5.10 -18.46 -40.26
C GLN A 88 -4.37 -17.97 -39.01
N TRP A 89 -5.08 -17.40 -38.03
CA TRP A 89 -4.43 -16.78 -36.88
C TRP A 89 -5.14 -17.01 -35.56
N ILE A 90 -6.42 -16.65 -35.40
CA ILE A 90 -7.07 -16.70 -34.08
C ILE A 90 -7.11 -18.12 -33.53
N ILE A 91 -7.67 -19.08 -34.27
CA ILE A 91 -7.79 -20.48 -33.82
C ILE A 91 -6.42 -21.15 -33.67
N PRO A 92 -5.49 -21.10 -34.66
CA PRO A 92 -4.17 -21.70 -34.50
C PRO A 92 -3.38 -21.14 -33.33
N GLN A 93 -3.43 -19.82 -33.09
CA GLN A 93 -2.71 -19.21 -31.96
C GLN A 93 -3.35 -19.57 -30.62
N ALA A 94 -4.68 -19.68 -30.54
CA ALA A 94 -5.36 -20.12 -29.32
C ALA A 94 -4.97 -21.58 -28.97
N ILE A 95 -5.00 -22.47 -29.97
CA ILE A 95 -4.57 -23.86 -29.81
C ILE A 95 -3.10 -23.93 -29.41
N HIS A 96 -2.22 -23.21 -30.08
CA HIS A 96 -0.80 -23.18 -29.74
C HIS A 96 -0.57 -22.72 -28.28
N LYS A 97 -1.26 -21.66 -27.85
CA LYS A 97 -1.19 -21.16 -26.48
C LYS A 97 -1.57 -22.24 -25.47
N ILE A 98 -2.72 -22.90 -25.65
CA ILE A 98 -3.19 -23.97 -24.74
C ILE A 98 -2.31 -25.22 -24.80
N SER A 99 -1.89 -25.65 -26.00
CA SER A 99 -1.06 -26.84 -26.18
C SER A 99 0.33 -26.68 -25.55
N SER A 100 0.83 -25.44 -25.45
CA SER A 100 2.11 -25.16 -24.80
C SER A 100 2.06 -25.21 -23.26
N ILE A 101 0.87 -25.04 -22.66
CA ILE A 101 0.68 -24.94 -21.21
C ILE A 101 -0.04 -26.15 -20.60
N LEU A 102 -0.77 -26.93 -21.39
CA LEU A 102 -1.46 -28.15 -20.95
C LEU A 102 -0.96 -29.39 -21.69
N SER A 103 -0.87 -30.49 -20.96
CA SER A 103 -0.62 -31.83 -21.47
C SER A 103 -1.76 -32.76 -21.03
N SER A 104 -2.12 -33.73 -21.87
CA SER A 104 -3.10 -34.74 -21.51
C SER A 104 -2.55 -35.74 -20.49
N THR A 105 -3.33 -36.09 -19.47
CA THR A 105 -2.98 -37.19 -18.54
C THR A 105 -3.02 -38.57 -19.22
N LEU A 106 -3.84 -38.69 -20.27
CA LEU A 106 -4.08 -39.88 -21.08
C LEU A 106 -3.97 -39.50 -22.57
N PRO A 107 -2.76 -39.39 -23.13
CA PRO A 107 -2.59 -39.04 -24.54
C PRO A 107 -3.12 -40.18 -25.43
N LEU A 108 -3.95 -39.84 -26.41
CA LEU A 108 -4.60 -40.82 -27.29
C LEU A 108 -3.85 -40.93 -28.62
N ARG A 109 -3.52 -42.15 -29.05
CA ARG A 109 -2.89 -42.34 -30.38
C ARG A 109 -3.88 -41.99 -31.49
N TYR A 110 -5.14 -42.37 -31.28
CA TYR A 110 -6.27 -41.98 -32.10
C TYR A 110 -7.44 -41.62 -31.18
N LEU A 111 -8.10 -40.49 -31.45
CA LEU A 111 -9.32 -40.11 -30.75
C LEU A 111 -10.54 -40.57 -31.54
N LYS A 112 -11.42 -41.28 -30.84
CA LYS A 112 -12.66 -41.84 -31.35
C LYS A 112 -13.80 -41.39 -30.45
N LEU A 113 -14.85 -40.84 -31.03
CA LEU A 113 -16.06 -40.48 -30.30
C LEU A 113 -17.04 -41.66 -30.35
N GLN A 114 -17.48 -42.15 -29.19
CA GLN A 114 -18.46 -43.23 -29.12
C GLN A 114 -19.88 -42.67 -29.28
N SER A 115 -20.59 -43.14 -30.30
CA SER A 115 -21.96 -42.70 -30.60
C SER A 115 -23.04 -43.52 -29.88
N CYS A 116 -22.66 -44.58 -29.16
CA CYS A 116 -23.61 -45.53 -28.58
C CYS A 116 -24.14 -45.10 -27.21
N LEU A 117 -25.45 -44.88 -27.10
CA LEU A 117 -26.12 -44.42 -25.89
C LEU A 117 -26.54 -45.60 -24.98
N VAL A 118 -27.11 -46.65 -25.58
CA VAL A 118 -27.61 -47.82 -24.85
C VAL A 118 -27.06 -49.08 -25.51
N ARG A 119 -26.59 -50.02 -24.70
CA ARG A 119 -26.27 -51.39 -25.15
C ARG A 119 -27.32 -52.36 -24.67
N HIS A 120 -27.66 -53.34 -25.50
CA HIS A 120 -28.57 -54.42 -25.13
C HIS A 120 -27.99 -55.20 -23.94
N GLN A 121 -28.79 -55.36 -22.89
CA GLN A 121 -28.38 -56.10 -21.67
C GLN A 121 -28.67 -57.61 -21.80
N ILE A 122 -29.59 -57.97 -22.70
CA ILE A 122 -30.15 -59.31 -22.90
C ILE A 122 -30.39 -59.55 -24.41
N GLY A 123 -30.72 -60.78 -24.80
CA GLY A 123 -31.02 -61.16 -26.18
C GLY A 123 -29.81 -61.51 -27.05
N LYS A 124 -30.04 -61.90 -28.32
CA LYS A 124 -28.97 -62.26 -29.27
C LYS A 124 -28.00 -61.12 -29.58
N ASN A 125 -28.44 -59.87 -29.44
CA ASN A 125 -27.63 -58.67 -29.63
C ASN A 125 -27.04 -58.12 -28.32
N LYS A 126 -26.98 -58.90 -27.24
CA LYS A 126 -26.39 -58.49 -25.95
C LYS A 126 -24.97 -57.91 -26.13
N GLY A 127 -24.77 -56.70 -25.61
CA GLY A 127 -23.52 -55.94 -25.72
C GLY A 127 -23.38 -55.10 -26.99
N LYS A 128 -24.20 -55.32 -28.03
CA LYS A 128 -24.27 -54.46 -29.22
C LYS A 128 -25.05 -53.18 -28.92
N CYS A 129 -24.84 -52.15 -29.74
CA CYS A 129 -25.49 -50.86 -29.54
C CYS A 129 -26.97 -50.93 -29.90
N ALA A 130 -27.86 -50.61 -28.96
CA ALA A 130 -29.30 -50.59 -29.16
C ALA A 130 -29.77 -49.25 -29.76
N MET A 131 -29.18 -48.15 -29.29
CA MET A 131 -29.56 -46.80 -29.68
C MET A 131 -28.35 -45.88 -29.69
N ILE A 132 -28.28 -45.03 -30.70
CA ILE A 132 -27.31 -43.93 -30.78
C ILE A 132 -27.89 -42.64 -30.25
N ASP A 133 -27.06 -41.82 -29.59
CA ASP A 133 -27.36 -40.41 -29.35
C ASP A 133 -26.75 -39.64 -30.54
N PRO A 134 -27.51 -38.82 -31.28
CA PRO A 134 -26.92 -37.90 -32.25
C PRO A 134 -26.18 -36.79 -31.49
N LEU A 135 -25.09 -37.14 -30.78
CA LEU A 135 -24.24 -36.34 -29.90
C LEU A 135 -24.34 -34.83 -30.22
N PRO A 136 -25.33 -34.12 -29.64
CA PRO A 136 -25.63 -32.78 -30.09
C PRO A 136 -24.50 -31.87 -29.59
N CYS A 137 -23.64 -31.44 -30.51
CA CYS A 137 -22.53 -30.55 -30.19
C CYS A 137 -22.86 -29.13 -30.70
N GLY A 138 -23.28 -28.26 -29.78
CA GLY A 138 -23.73 -26.91 -30.08
C GLY A 138 -25.16 -26.65 -29.61
N THR A 139 -25.49 -25.38 -29.38
CA THR A 139 -26.80 -24.96 -28.84
C THR A 139 -27.88 -24.70 -29.89
N PHE A 140 -27.54 -24.67 -31.19
CA PHE A 140 -28.39 -24.02 -32.21
C PHE A 140 -28.65 -24.83 -33.50
N ALA A 141 -28.21 -26.08 -33.59
CA ALA A 141 -28.55 -26.94 -34.72
C ALA A 141 -28.40 -28.42 -34.35
N LYS A 142 -29.12 -29.30 -35.05
CA LYS A 142 -28.82 -30.74 -35.13
C LYS A 142 -27.48 -30.95 -35.87
N PHE A 143 -26.38 -30.38 -35.36
CA PHE A 143 -25.05 -30.70 -35.85
C PHE A 143 -24.77 -32.14 -35.46
N THR A 144 -24.65 -33.00 -36.47
CA THR A 144 -24.24 -34.38 -36.29
C THR A 144 -22.75 -34.44 -36.46
N ILE A 145 -22.06 -35.00 -35.47
CA ILE A 145 -20.62 -35.20 -35.52
C ILE A 145 -20.24 -35.97 -36.80
N PRO A 146 -19.25 -35.51 -37.58
CA PRO A 146 -18.79 -36.19 -38.79
C PRO A 146 -18.46 -37.66 -38.55
N ALA A 147 -18.86 -38.53 -39.49
CA ALA A 147 -18.72 -39.99 -39.35
C ALA A 147 -17.26 -40.48 -39.29
N ASP A 148 -16.32 -39.68 -39.76
CA ASP A 148 -14.86 -39.89 -39.68
C ASP A 148 -14.26 -39.54 -38.30
N HIS A 149 -14.99 -38.81 -37.46
CA HIS A 149 -14.63 -38.56 -36.06
C HIS A 149 -15.18 -39.62 -35.09
N THR A 150 -16.18 -40.39 -35.53
CA THR A 150 -16.86 -41.44 -34.75
C THR A 150 -16.30 -42.83 -35.04
N ASP A 151 -16.38 -43.73 -34.07
CA ASP A 151 -15.99 -45.13 -34.26
C ASP A 151 -17.02 -45.91 -35.10
N LEU A 152 -16.55 -46.89 -35.88
CA LEU A 152 -17.43 -47.87 -36.55
C LEU A 152 -18.24 -48.62 -35.49
N THR A 153 -19.53 -48.31 -35.43
CA THR A 153 -20.44 -48.84 -34.42
C THR A 153 -21.54 -49.63 -35.10
N GLU A 154 -21.66 -50.91 -34.76
CA GLU A 154 -22.79 -51.75 -35.16
C GLU A 154 -23.98 -51.46 -34.24
N ILE A 155 -25.08 -51.01 -34.84
CA ILE A 155 -26.31 -50.59 -34.18
C ILE A 155 -27.39 -51.61 -34.52
N CYS A 156 -27.96 -52.23 -33.50
CA CYS A 156 -29.03 -53.22 -33.59
C CYS A 156 -30.23 -52.70 -32.81
N PRO A 157 -31.25 -52.13 -33.46
CA PRO A 157 -32.42 -51.57 -32.77
C PRO A 157 -33.18 -52.61 -31.91
N ASP A 158 -33.18 -53.87 -32.34
CA ASP A 158 -33.86 -54.99 -31.66
C ASP A 158 -32.89 -55.87 -30.85
N SER A 159 -33.32 -56.41 -29.70
CA SER A 159 -32.49 -57.24 -28.83
C SER A 159 -32.26 -58.66 -29.36
N ASP A 160 -33.15 -59.18 -30.19
CA ASP A 160 -33.17 -60.58 -30.64
C ASP A 160 -33.16 -60.76 -32.17
N ASP A 161 -33.49 -59.72 -32.94
CA ASP A 161 -33.40 -59.73 -34.40
C ASP A 161 -32.07 -59.14 -34.92
N ILE A 162 -31.18 -60.02 -35.38
CA ILE A 162 -29.86 -59.64 -35.93
C ILE A 162 -29.95 -58.99 -37.32
N THR A 163 -31.06 -59.15 -38.04
CA THR A 163 -31.23 -58.60 -39.39
C THR A 163 -31.50 -57.10 -39.40
N THR A 164 -31.89 -56.55 -38.24
CA THR A 164 -32.12 -55.11 -38.05
C THR A 164 -30.82 -54.32 -37.81
N CYS A 165 -29.68 -54.99 -37.69
CA CYS A 165 -28.41 -54.36 -37.40
C CYS A 165 -27.83 -53.61 -38.62
N PHE A 166 -27.33 -52.38 -38.42
CA PHE A 166 -26.60 -51.60 -39.41
C PHE A 166 -25.36 -50.94 -38.79
N THR A 167 -24.33 -50.69 -39.59
CA THR A 167 -23.10 -50.03 -39.14
C THR A 167 -23.11 -48.54 -39.45
N MET A 168 -22.76 -47.72 -38.46
CA MET A 168 -22.56 -46.27 -38.62
C MET A 168 -21.11 -45.90 -38.29
N GLY A 169 -20.56 -44.91 -38.98
CA GLY A 169 -19.16 -44.50 -38.85
C GLY A 169 -18.30 -45.02 -40.02
N THR A 170 -16.99 -44.83 -39.94
CA THR A 170 -16.04 -45.25 -40.98
C THR A 170 -15.06 -46.28 -40.44
N HIS A 171 -14.43 -47.08 -41.32
CA HIS A 171 -13.35 -48.00 -40.95
C HIS A 171 -12.06 -47.29 -40.50
N HIS A 172 -12.03 -45.96 -40.51
CA HIS A 172 -10.87 -45.18 -40.07
C HIS A 172 -10.69 -45.33 -38.55
N HIS A 173 -9.44 -45.29 -38.09
CA HIS A 173 -9.10 -45.44 -36.68
C HIS A 173 -9.49 -44.21 -35.81
N GLY A 174 -10.36 -43.32 -36.28
CA GLY A 174 -10.59 -41.99 -35.71
C GLY A 174 -9.45 -41.01 -36.04
N LEU A 175 -9.46 -39.85 -35.40
CA LEU A 175 -8.47 -38.80 -35.67
C LEU A 175 -7.12 -39.16 -35.04
N ALA A 176 -6.12 -39.39 -35.89
CA ALA A 176 -4.76 -39.66 -35.45
C ALA A 176 -4.17 -38.46 -34.70
N ASN A 177 -3.30 -38.74 -33.73
CA ASN A 177 -2.56 -37.72 -32.98
C ASN A 177 -3.44 -36.60 -32.38
N THR A 178 -4.65 -36.94 -31.95
CA THR A 178 -5.61 -35.98 -31.41
C THR A 178 -6.00 -36.39 -29.99
N ASP A 179 -6.05 -35.42 -29.09
CA ASP A 179 -6.48 -35.59 -27.70
C ASP A 179 -7.82 -34.90 -27.39
N TYR A 180 -8.20 -33.93 -28.22
CA TYR A 180 -9.43 -33.15 -28.10
C TYR A 180 -9.88 -32.58 -29.45
N ILE A 181 -11.18 -32.59 -29.74
CA ILE A 181 -11.76 -31.97 -30.95
C ILE A 181 -12.48 -30.67 -30.58
N TRP A 182 -12.19 -29.61 -31.33
CA TRP A 182 -12.81 -28.30 -31.13
C TRP A 182 -13.61 -27.88 -32.37
N TYR A 183 -14.94 -27.91 -32.27
CA TYR A 183 -15.86 -27.54 -33.34
C TYR A 183 -16.07 -26.03 -33.36
N ILE A 184 -15.77 -25.39 -34.50
CA ILE A 184 -15.76 -23.94 -34.66
C ILE A 184 -16.98 -23.48 -35.45
N PHE A 185 -17.81 -22.68 -34.79
CA PHE A 185 -18.96 -21.97 -35.35
C PHE A 185 -18.68 -20.47 -35.33
N ALA A 186 -19.27 -19.73 -36.27
CA ALA A 186 -19.22 -18.28 -36.25
C ALA A 186 -20.52 -17.71 -36.83
N LYS A 187 -21.57 -17.72 -36.01
CA LYS A 187 -22.91 -17.30 -36.40
C LYS A 187 -23.53 -16.42 -35.33
N GLU A 188 -24.30 -15.43 -35.77
CA GLU A 188 -25.10 -14.59 -34.87
C GLU A 188 -26.33 -15.38 -34.37
N VAL A 189 -26.47 -15.49 -33.05
CA VAL A 189 -27.54 -16.20 -32.34
C VAL A 189 -28.02 -15.38 -31.15
N GLU A 190 -29.10 -15.81 -30.49
CA GLU A 190 -29.64 -15.04 -29.35
C GLU A 190 -28.63 -14.85 -28.20
N ALA A 191 -27.79 -15.84 -27.92
CA ALA A 191 -26.73 -15.73 -26.93
C ALA A 191 -25.71 -14.61 -27.25
N CYS A 192 -25.57 -14.21 -28.52
CA CYS A 192 -24.70 -13.11 -28.94
C CYS A 192 -25.17 -11.72 -28.47
N LYS A 193 -26.39 -11.61 -27.94
CA LYS A 193 -26.84 -10.38 -27.25
C LYS A 193 -26.04 -10.11 -25.97
N TYR A 194 -25.47 -11.15 -25.35
CA TYR A 194 -24.84 -11.07 -24.03
C TYR A 194 -23.39 -11.53 -24.02
N ALA A 195 -22.88 -12.14 -25.10
CA ALA A 195 -21.54 -12.72 -25.15
C ALA A 195 -20.83 -12.44 -26.48
N ALA A 196 -19.50 -12.33 -26.42
CA ALA A 196 -18.62 -12.18 -27.59
C ALA A 196 -18.40 -13.52 -28.33
N ALA A 197 -18.33 -14.59 -27.55
CA ALA A 197 -18.36 -15.97 -27.98
C ALA A 197 -18.89 -16.80 -26.81
N PHE A 198 -19.17 -18.08 -27.04
CA PHE A 198 -19.49 -19.01 -25.97
C PHE A 198 -19.07 -20.41 -26.40
N ALA A 199 -18.61 -21.20 -25.44
CA ALA A 199 -18.17 -22.57 -25.65
C ALA A 199 -18.63 -23.51 -24.55
N SER A 200 -18.68 -24.79 -24.89
CA SER A 200 -18.98 -25.86 -23.93
C SER A 200 -18.42 -27.20 -24.39
N THR A 201 -18.29 -28.12 -23.45
CA THR A 201 -18.00 -29.52 -23.77
C THR A 201 -19.27 -30.21 -24.27
N CYS A 202 -19.15 -31.02 -25.32
CA CYS A 202 -20.25 -31.83 -25.83
C CYS A 202 -20.03 -33.33 -25.67
N VAL A 203 -18.78 -33.81 -25.63
CA VAL A 203 -18.45 -35.23 -25.41
C VAL A 203 -17.43 -35.38 -24.30
N GLU A 204 -17.77 -36.20 -23.30
CA GLU A 204 -16.89 -36.63 -22.21
C GLU A 204 -16.48 -38.10 -22.44
N SER A 205 -15.32 -38.51 -21.95
CA SER A 205 -14.95 -39.93 -21.82
C SER A 205 -15.71 -40.59 -20.66
N ASP A 206 -15.61 -41.92 -20.52
CA ASP A 206 -16.18 -42.67 -19.39
C ASP A 206 -15.68 -42.17 -18.02
N ASP A 207 -14.46 -41.66 -17.96
CA ASP A 207 -13.89 -41.07 -16.75
C ASP A 207 -14.19 -39.57 -16.59
N GLY A 208 -15.07 -39.01 -17.43
CA GLY A 208 -15.57 -37.64 -17.35
C GLY A 208 -14.64 -36.58 -17.94
N ARG A 209 -13.56 -36.97 -18.64
CA ARG A 209 -12.64 -36.03 -19.28
C ARG A 209 -13.26 -35.46 -20.56
N PRO A 210 -13.19 -34.14 -20.82
CA PRO A 210 -13.58 -33.57 -22.10
C PRO A 210 -12.80 -34.16 -23.28
N LEU A 211 -13.52 -34.71 -24.27
CA LEU A 211 -12.98 -35.25 -25.52
C LEU A 211 -13.33 -34.39 -26.74
N ALA A 212 -14.50 -33.75 -26.71
CA ALA A 212 -14.89 -32.79 -27.74
C ALA A 212 -15.78 -31.69 -27.18
N GLY A 213 -15.70 -30.51 -27.78
CA GLY A 213 -16.54 -29.36 -27.46
C GLY A 213 -16.61 -28.39 -28.62
N TYR A 214 -17.44 -27.37 -28.46
CA TYR A 214 -17.69 -26.38 -29.51
C TYR A 214 -17.41 -24.97 -29.01
N VAL A 215 -17.21 -24.05 -29.95
CA VAL A 215 -17.23 -22.60 -29.72
C VAL A 215 -18.08 -21.95 -30.81
N ASN A 216 -18.87 -20.95 -30.46
CA ASN A 216 -19.50 -20.06 -31.44
C ASN A 216 -19.01 -18.63 -31.23
N PHE A 217 -18.38 -18.05 -32.26
CA PHE A 217 -18.02 -16.65 -32.27
C PHE A 217 -19.15 -15.79 -32.83
N CYS A 218 -19.51 -14.71 -32.12
CA CYS A 218 -20.55 -13.80 -32.56
C CYS A 218 -20.02 -12.84 -33.63
N HIS A 219 -20.78 -12.65 -34.70
CA HIS A 219 -20.31 -11.94 -35.90
C HIS A 219 -19.94 -10.49 -35.59
N LYS A 220 -20.82 -9.79 -34.86
CA LYS A 220 -20.63 -8.37 -34.49
C LYS A 220 -19.38 -8.11 -33.63
N THR A 221 -18.84 -9.15 -32.99
CA THR A 221 -17.65 -9.02 -32.17
C THR A 221 -16.40 -8.80 -33.03
N PHE A 222 -16.32 -9.39 -34.23
CA PHE A 222 -15.18 -9.18 -35.13
C PHE A 222 -15.07 -7.75 -35.67
N GLU A 223 -16.18 -7.01 -35.70
CA GLU A 223 -16.23 -5.61 -36.12
C GLU A 223 -15.79 -4.65 -35.00
N THR A 224 -16.07 -5.03 -33.74
CA THR A 224 -15.92 -4.15 -32.57
C THR A 224 -14.64 -4.38 -31.79
N VAL A 225 -14.03 -5.57 -31.92
CA VAL A 225 -12.90 -6.01 -31.12
C VAL A 225 -11.68 -6.26 -32.01
N ASN A 226 -10.50 -5.80 -31.56
CA ASN A 226 -9.26 -6.04 -32.30
C ASN A 226 -8.85 -7.53 -32.28
N LYS A 227 -7.99 -7.91 -33.23
CA LYS A 227 -7.54 -9.30 -33.43
C LYS A 227 -6.95 -9.96 -32.18
N PHE A 228 -6.16 -9.24 -31.36
CA PHE A 228 -5.54 -9.78 -30.15
C PHE A 228 -6.56 -10.02 -29.04
N SER A 229 -7.51 -9.10 -28.87
CA SER A 229 -8.61 -9.28 -27.93
C SER A 229 -9.50 -10.47 -28.34
N MET A 230 -9.71 -10.69 -29.64
CA MET A 230 -10.40 -11.90 -30.15
C MET A 230 -9.62 -13.19 -29.87
N LEU A 231 -8.29 -13.16 -29.93
CA LEU A 231 -7.46 -14.30 -29.53
C LEU A 231 -7.65 -14.63 -28.04
N ASN A 232 -7.71 -13.63 -27.17
CA ASN A 232 -7.97 -13.86 -25.74
C ASN A 232 -9.36 -14.47 -25.50
N VAL A 233 -10.38 -14.01 -26.23
CA VAL A 233 -11.72 -14.64 -26.19
C VAL A 233 -11.64 -16.10 -26.64
N ALA A 234 -10.96 -16.40 -27.75
CA ALA A 234 -10.83 -17.77 -28.23
C ALA A 234 -10.13 -18.69 -27.21
N VAL A 235 -9.10 -18.20 -26.51
CA VAL A 235 -8.40 -18.95 -25.46
C VAL A 235 -9.29 -19.14 -24.22
N HIS A 236 -10.04 -18.11 -23.80
CA HIS A 236 -11.01 -18.19 -22.71
C HIS A 236 -12.08 -19.25 -22.99
N GLU A 237 -12.70 -19.20 -24.17
CA GLU A 237 -13.72 -20.18 -24.57
C GLU A 237 -13.15 -21.60 -24.70
N LEU A 238 -11.90 -21.74 -25.17
CA LEU A 238 -11.24 -23.03 -25.22
C LEU A 238 -11.01 -23.61 -23.82
N LEU A 239 -10.68 -22.79 -22.82
CA LEU A 239 -10.57 -23.24 -21.42
C LEU A 239 -11.92 -23.71 -20.86
N HIS A 240 -13.02 -23.03 -21.18
CA HIS A 240 -14.37 -23.51 -20.86
C HIS A 240 -14.67 -24.86 -21.54
N ALA A 241 -14.38 -24.99 -22.83
CA ALA A 241 -14.60 -26.24 -23.57
C ALA A 241 -13.80 -27.42 -22.99
N LEU A 242 -12.59 -27.13 -22.50
CA LEU A 242 -11.71 -28.07 -21.79
C LEU A 242 -12.11 -28.32 -20.32
N GLY A 243 -13.22 -27.74 -19.86
CA GLY A 243 -13.80 -28.08 -18.56
C GLY A 243 -13.50 -27.11 -17.43
N PHE A 244 -13.06 -25.88 -17.72
CA PHE A 244 -13.12 -24.80 -16.72
C PHE A 244 -14.58 -24.35 -16.54
N SER A 245 -15.36 -25.07 -15.73
CA SER A 245 -16.73 -24.67 -15.39
C SER A 245 -17.17 -25.27 -14.07
N ASP A 246 -18.23 -24.71 -13.48
CA ASP A 246 -18.77 -25.15 -12.20
C ASP A 246 -19.15 -26.65 -12.20
N ARG A 247 -19.70 -27.14 -13.32
CA ARG A 247 -20.05 -28.55 -13.58
C ARG A 247 -18.85 -29.49 -13.36
N TYR A 248 -17.66 -29.09 -13.80
CA TYR A 248 -16.45 -29.90 -13.65
C TYR A 248 -15.80 -29.67 -12.30
N MET A 249 -15.76 -28.44 -11.80
CA MET A 249 -15.25 -28.12 -10.46
C MET A 249 -15.96 -28.89 -9.33
N ARG A 250 -17.25 -29.25 -9.53
CA ARG A 250 -18.01 -30.13 -8.60
C ARG A 250 -17.65 -31.62 -8.67
N ARG A 251 -16.87 -32.03 -9.68
CA ARG A 251 -16.50 -33.42 -9.98
C ARG A 251 -14.98 -33.62 -10.14
N PHE A 252 -14.16 -32.67 -9.67
CA PHE A 252 -12.70 -32.76 -9.69
C PHE A 252 -12.20 -34.06 -9.06
N LYS A 253 -11.07 -34.58 -9.55
CA LYS A 253 -10.52 -35.85 -9.10
C LYS A 253 -9.44 -35.64 -8.05
N ASP A 254 -9.52 -36.38 -6.95
CA ASP A 254 -8.46 -36.43 -5.95
C ASP A 254 -7.24 -37.24 -6.44
N ILE A 255 -6.20 -37.36 -5.60
CA ILE A 255 -4.99 -38.12 -5.92
C ILE A 255 -5.24 -39.61 -6.19
N ASN A 256 -6.37 -40.15 -5.75
CA ASN A 256 -6.78 -41.53 -5.95
C ASN A 256 -7.76 -41.67 -7.15
N GLY A 257 -8.03 -40.58 -7.86
CA GLY A 257 -8.96 -40.54 -8.98
C GLY A 257 -10.45 -40.45 -8.60
N LYS A 258 -10.77 -40.25 -7.31
CA LYS A 258 -12.16 -40.15 -6.84
C LYS A 258 -12.69 -38.72 -7.04
N SER A 259 -13.89 -38.61 -7.62
CA SER A 259 -14.56 -37.31 -7.79
C SER A 259 -14.98 -36.70 -6.44
N PHE A 260 -14.74 -35.40 -6.29
CA PHE A 260 -15.18 -34.61 -5.14
C PHE A 260 -15.64 -33.21 -5.58
N ASN A 261 -16.49 -32.58 -4.76
CA ASN A 261 -16.93 -31.21 -4.98
C ASN A 261 -15.89 -30.21 -4.44
N ALA A 262 -15.18 -29.54 -5.35
CA ALA A 262 -14.18 -28.54 -5.00
C ALA A 262 -14.76 -27.14 -4.76
N ILE A 263 -16.06 -26.92 -4.99
CA ILE A 263 -16.73 -25.65 -4.70
C ILE A 263 -17.36 -25.70 -3.32
N ARG A 264 -17.02 -24.73 -2.48
CA ARG A 264 -17.66 -24.52 -1.18
C ARG A 264 -18.27 -23.13 -1.06
N THR A 265 -19.37 -23.06 -0.33
CA THR A 265 -20.04 -21.80 0.00
C THR A 265 -19.47 -21.23 1.30
N PHE A 266 -19.20 -19.94 1.29
CA PHE A 266 -18.81 -19.16 2.46
C PHE A 266 -19.72 -17.94 2.59
N TYR A 267 -19.65 -17.26 3.74
CA TYR A 267 -20.37 -16.02 3.99
C TYR A 267 -19.37 -14.89 4.22
N ARG A 268 -19.56 -13.79 3.50
CA ARG A 268 -18.80 -12.55 3.69
C ARG A 268 -19.79 -11.41 3.87
N ARG A 269 -19.84 -10.81 5.07
CA ARG A 269 -20.73 -9.68 5.38
C ARG A 269 -22.22 -9.96 5.10
N GLY A 270 -22.65 -11.20 5.30
CA GLY A 270 -24.02 -11.64 5.03
C GLY A 270 -24.26 -12.11 3.58
N GLU A 271 -23.33 -11.84 2.66
CA GLU A 271 -23.44 -12.30 1.27
C GLU A 271 -22.84 -13.70 1.10
N LYS A 272 -23.51 -14.51 0.28
CA LYS A 272 -23.10 -15.86 -0.06
C LYS A 272 -22.04 -15.79 -1.15
N ILE A 273 -20.83 -16.25 -0.85
CA ILE A 273 -19.73 -16.33 -1.83
C ILE A 273 -19.37 -17.80 -2.09
N GLN A 274 -18.99 -18.13 -3.32
CA GLN A 274 -18.47 -19.45 -3.66
C GLN A 274 -16.95 -19.38 -3.81
N LYS A 275 -16.24 -20.38 -3.29
CA LYS A 275 -14.80 -20.50 -3.46
C LYS A 275 -14.43 -21.87 -4.00
N LEU A 276 -13.44 -21.91 -4.90
CA LEU A 276 -12.76 -23.13 -5.29
C LEU A 276 -11.65 -23.43 -4.26
N ILE A 277 -11.73 -24.62 -3.66
CA ILE A 277 -10.87 -25.02 -2.53
C ILE A 277 -9.90 -26.16 -2.89
N SER A 278 -9.65 -26.39 -4.18
CA SER A 278 -8.80 -27.50 -4.61
C SER A 278 -7.33 -27.28 -4.22
N PRO A 279 -6.55 -28.36 -3.97
CA PRO A 279 -5.26 -28.25 -3.30
C PRO A 279 -4.22 -27.39 -4.02
N ARG A 280 -4.05 -27.54 -5.35
CA ARG A 280 -3.08 -26.74 -6.11
C ARG A 280 -3.57 -25.31 -6.30
N VAL A 281 -4.87 -25.11 -6.52
CA VAL A 281 -5.46 -23.75 -6.63
C VAL A 281 -5.17 -22.95 -5.37
N VAL A 282 -5.49 -23.51 -4.20
CA VAL A 282 -5.20 -22.87 -2.90
C VAL A 282 -3.70 -22.65 -2.73
N LYS A 283 -2.87 -23.65 -3.06
CA LYS A 283 -1.40 -23.51 -2.97
C LYS A 283 -0.87 -22.36 -3.83
N MET A 284 -1.25 -22.32 -5.11
CA MET A 284 -0.78 -21.29 -6.04
C MET A 284 -1.32 -19.91 -5.66
N ALA A 285 -2.56 -19.82 -5.19
CA ALA A 285 -3.13 -18.57 -4.71
C ALA A 285 -2.45 -18.06 -3.43
N ARG A 286 -2.14 -18.94 -2.47
CA ARG A 286 -1.38 -18.57 -1.25
C ARG A 286 -0.03 -17.97 -1.60
N VAL A 287 0.68 -18.59 -2.55
CA VAL A 287 1.97 -18.10 -3.06
C VAL A 287 1.80 -16.78 -3.78
N HIS A 288 0.82 -16.67 -4.69
CA HIS A 288 0.59 -15.48 -5.49
C HIS A 288 0.25 -14.27 -4.63
N PHE A 289 -0.73 -14.39 -3.73
CA PHE A 289 -1.17 -13.29 -2.87
C PHE A 289 -0.25 -13.07 -1.65
N ASN A 290 0.70 -13.96 -1.38
CA ASN A 290 1.47 -14.02 -0.12
C ASN A 290 0.54 -14.06 1.11
N CYS A 291 -0.44 -14.97 1.09
CA CYS A 291 -1.43 -15.14 2.15
C CYS A 291 -1.53 -16.61 2.54
N SER A 292 -0.83 -17.04 3.59
CA SER A 292 -0.85 -18.43 4.06
C SER A 292 -2.20 -18.89 4.60
N ALA A 293 -3.00 -17.97 5.15
CA ALA A 293 -4.31 -18.25 5.73
C ALA A 293 -5.44 -18.41 4.70
N LEU A 294 -5.16 -18.25 3.40
CA LEU A 294 -6.17 -18.35 2.35
C LEU A 294 -6.79 -19.76 2.33
N ASP A 295 -8.12 -19.84 2.34
CA ASP A 295 -8.92 -21.06 2.46
C ASP A 295 -9.59 -21.50 1.15
N GLY A 296 -9.53 -20.65 0.12
CA GLY A 296 -10.12 -20.87 -1.21
C GLY A 296 -9.98 -19.64 -2.08
N VAL A 297 -10.18 -19.79 -3.39
CA VAL A 297 -10.20 -18.67 -4.35
C VAL A 297 -11.64 -18.39 -4.73
N GLU A 298 -12.07 -17.13 -4.62
CA GLU A 298 -13.44 -16.73 -4.91
C GLU A 298 -13.79 -16.90 -6.41
N LEU A 299 -14.98 -17.45 -6.64
CA LEU A 299 -15.61 -17.54 -7.95
C LEU A 299 -16.62 -16.39 -8.09
N GLU A 300 -16.80 -15.94 -9.32
CA GLU A 300 -17.72 -14.86 -9.68
C GLU A 300 -19.12 -15.13 -9.12
N ASN A 301 -19.71 -14.11 -8.50
CA ASN A 301 -20.98 -14.16 -7.79
C ASN A 301 -22.11 -13.44 -8.54
N ASP A 302 -21.82 -12.65 -9.57
CA ASP A 302 -22.81 -11.87 -10.32
C ASP A 302 -23.37 -12.56 -11.59
N GLY A 303 -24.71 -12.56 -11.70
CA GLY A 303 -25.45 -12.80 -12.94
C GLY A 303 -25.37 -14.21 -13.55
N MET A 304 -25.37 -14.28 -14.90
CA MET A 304 -25.31 -15.53 -15.69
C MET A 304 -23.93 -16.21 -15.69
N HIS A 305 -22.90 -15.58 -15.10
CA HIS A 305 -21.51 -16.04 -15.15
C HIS A 305 -21.06 -16.74 -13.87
N GLN A 306 -22.00 -16.95 -12.94
CA GLN A 306 -21.74 -17.48 -11.60
C GLN A 306 -21.07 -18.85 -11.61
N GLY A 307 -20.01 -19.00 -10.83
CA GLY A 307 -19.36 -20.30 -10.57
C GLY A 307 -18.45 -20.85 -11.67
N SER A 308 -18.46 -20.29 -12.87
CA SER A 308 -17.57 -20.70 -13.98
C SER A 308 -16.45 -19.71 -14.29
N HIS A 309 -16.36 -18.61 -13.53
CA HIS A 309 -15.34 -17.58 -13.68
C HIS A 309 -14.71 -17.25 -12.32
N TRP A 310 -13.50 -16.70 -12.36
CA TRP A 310 -12.88 -16.11 -11.19
C TRP A 310 -13.52 -14.77 -10.82
N GLU A 311 -13.58 -14.50 -9.52
CA GLU A 311 -13.96 -13.19 -8.98
C GLU A 311 -12.99 -12.10 -9.50
N MET A 312 -13.49 -11.21 -10.35
CA MET A 312 -12.67 -10.20 -11.01
C MET A 312 -12.08 -9.21 -10.00
N ARG A 313 -12.71 -8.96 -8.84
CA ARG A 313 -12.13 -8.10 -7.78
C ARG A 313 -10.75 -8.57 -7.33
N ILE A 314 -10.51 -9.88 -7.24
CA ILE A 314 -9.22 -10.42 -6.73
C ILE A 314 -8.33 -10.96 -7.85
N LEU A 315 -8.90 -11.28 -9.02
CA LEU A 315 -8.19 -11.84 -10.16
C LEU A 315 -8.32 -11.00 -11.44
N HIS A 316 -8.50 -9.68 -11.33
CA HIS A 316 -8.56 -8.78 -12.48
C HIS A 316 -7.38 -8.98 -13.44
N GLY A 317 -7.66 -9.30 -14.70
CA GLY A 317 -6.62 -9.60 -15.69
C GLY A 317 -6.35 -11.08 -15.87
N ASP A 318 -6.90 -11.96 -15.03
CA ASP A 318 -6.90 -13.38 -15.35
C ASP A 318 -7.81 -13.63 -16.55
N ILE A 319 -7.37 -14.51 -17.44
CA ILE A 319 -8.14 -14.84 -18.63
C ILE A 319 -9.52 -15.40 -18.31
N MET A 320 -9.73 -16.05 -17.16
CA MET A 320 -11.00 -16.66 -16.76
C MET A 320 -11.87 -15.78 -15.84
N THR A 321 -11.67 -14.46 -15.84
CA THR A 321 -12.67 -13.52 -15.27
C THR A 321 -13.84 -13.30 -16.23
N ALA A 322 -15.04 -13.00 -15.72
CA ALA A 322 -16.26 -12.83 -16.54
C ALA A 322 -16.30 -11.55 -17.39
N ALA A 323 -15.40 -10.59 -17.15
CA ALA A 323 -15.45 -9.30 -17.85
C ALA A 323 -14.95 -9.37 -19.30
N PRO A 324 -15.58 -8.64 -20.22
CA PRO A 324 -15.16 -8.62 -21.62
C PRO A 324 -13.75 -8.01 -21.75
N PRO A 325 -12.99 -8.37 -22.80
CA PRO A 325 -11.63 -7.87 -23.01
C PRO A 325 -11.53 -6.33 -23.05
N SER A 326 -12.62 -5.66 -23.45
CA SER A 326 -12.73 -4.20 -23.47
C SER A 326 -12.70 -3.56 -22.08
N GLU A 327 -12.98 -4.30 -21.02
CA GLU A 327 -12.92 -3.83 -19.62
C GLU A 327 -11.59 -4.14 -18.94
N VAL A 328 -10.99 -5.27 -19.28
CA VAL A 328 -9.71 -5.74 -18.71
C VAL A 328 -8.50 -5.10 -19.41
N GLY A 329 -8.65 -4.70 -20.68
CA GLY A 329 -7.59 -4.03 -21.46
C GLY A 329 -6.43 -4.96 -21.83
N SER A 330 -5.19 -4.43 -21.80
CA SER A 330 -3.96 -5.15 -22.16
C SER A 330 -3.48 -6.18 -21.12
N ALA A 331 -4.16 -6.26 -19.97
CA ALA A 331 -3.69 -6.96 -18.78
C ALA A 331 -4.11 -8.44 -18.70
N VAL A 332 -4.58 -9.03 -19.81
CA VAL A 332 -5.08 -10.42 -19.83
C VAL A 332 -3.92 -11.42 -19.79
N ALA A 333 -3.96 -12.37 -18.85
CA ALA A 333 -2.95 -13.38 -18.63
C ALA A 333 -3.57 -14.71 -18.17
N ILE A 334 -3.01 -15.83 -18.61
CA ILE A 334 -3.31 -17.14 -18.01
C ILE A 334 -2.49 -17.28 -16.73
N SER A 335 -3.10 -17.06 -15.57
CA SER A 335 -2.38 -17.17 -14.30
C SER A 335 -2.04 -18.61 -13.94
N THR A 336 -1.08 -18.75 -13.02
CA THR A 336 -0.76 -20.03 -12.38
C THR A 336 -1.93 -20.58 -11.57
N ILE A 337 -2.89 -19.74 -11.14
CA ILE A 337 -4.09 -20.16 -10.41
C ILE A 337 -5.07 -20.84 -11.37
N THR A 338 -5.26 -20.28 -12.56
CA THR A 338 -6.07 -20.90 -13.64
C THR A 338 -5.46 -22.22 -14.10
N LEU A 339 -4.14 -22.28 -14.29
CA LEU A 339 -3.46 -23.54 -14.63
C LEU A 339 -3.60 -24.60 -13.54
N ALA A 340 -3.53 -24.19 -12.27
CA ALA A 340 -3.74 -25.10 -11.15
C ALA A 340 -5.16 -25.67 -11.11
N ALA A 341 -6.17 -24.89 -11.50
CA ALA A 341 -7.54 -25.39 -11.60
C ALA A 341 -7.67 -26.43 -12.74
N MET A 342 -7.03 -26.18 -13.88
CA MET A 342 -6.99 -27.15 -14.98
C MET A 342 -6.26 -28.44 -14.59
N GLU A 343 -5.19 -28.36 -13.81
CA GLU A 343 -4.46 -29.55 -13.32
C GLU A 343 -5.25 -30.30 -12.24
N ASP A 344 -5.87 -29.60 -11.29
CA ASP A 344 -6.69 -30.21 -10.22
C ASP A 344 -7.98 -30.86 -10.74
N SER A 345 -8.38 -30.58 -11.99
CA SER A 345 -9.44 -31.36 -12.66
C SER A 345 -9.11 -32.85 -12.75
N GLY A 346 -7.81 -33.19 -12.78
CA GLY A 346 -7.31 -34.54 -13.02
C GLY A 346 -7.25 -34.95 -14.49
N PHE A 347 -7.64 -34.06 -15.42
CA PHE A 347 -7.62 -34.34 -16.85
C PHE A 347 -6.31 -33.95 -17.52
N TYR A 348 -5.63 -32.92 -16.99
CA TYR A 348 -4.46 -32.31 -17.60
C TYR A 348 -3.27 -32.23 -16.63
N PHE A 349 -2.07 -32.18 -17.18
CA PHE A 349 -0.87 -31.69 -16.49
C PHE A 349 -0.57 -30.26 -16.96
N ALA A 350 -0.27 -29.36 -16.03
CA ALA A 350 0.05 -27.98 -16.33
C ALA A 350 1.56 -27.72 -16.39
N ASN A 351 2.00 -26.98 -17.41
CA ASN A 351 3.35 -26.44 -17.52
C ASN A 351 3.40 -25.01 -16.96
N TYR A 352 3.64 -24.88 -15.65
CA TYR A 352 3.73 -23.58 -14.99
C TYR A 352 4.86 -22.68 -15.51
N SER A 353 5.90 -23.24 -16.11
CA SER A 353 7.02 -22.46 -16.69
C SER A 353 6.60 -21.67 -17.93
N ALA A 354 5.51 -22.08 -18.59
CA ALA A 354 4.93 -21.40 -19.75
C ALA A 354 3.71 -20.52 -19.37
N ALA A 355 3.41 -20.38 -18.08
CA ALA A 355 2.34 -19.51 -17.59
C ALA A 355 2.63 -18.04 -17.90
N ASP A 356 1.57 -17.26 -18.12
CA ASP A 356 1.72 -15.81 -18.28
C ASP A 356 2.10 -15.16 -16.96
N GLN A 357 2.79 -14.04 -17.08
CA GLN A 357 3.14 -13.24 -15.92
C GLN A 357 1.92 -12.48 -15.42
N PHE A 358 1.26 -13.03 -14.41
CA PHE A 358 0.14 -12.40 -13.72
C PHE A 358 0.61 -11.63 -12.48
N LEU A 359 0.30 -10.33 -12.40
CA LEU A 359 0.79 -9.43 -11.35
C LEU A 359 -0.30 -8.87 -10.44
N TYR A 360 -1.56 -8.91 -10.86
CA TYR A 360 -2.65 -8.33 -10.09
C TYR A 360 -2.82 -9.05 -8.74
N GLY A 361 -2.93 -8.30 -7.65
CA GLY A 361 -3.00 -8.86 -6.29
C GLY A 361 -1.71 -9.51 -5.76
N LYS A 362 -0.64 -9.61 -6.55
CA LYS A 362 0.59 -10.30 -6.14
C LYS A 362 1.23 -9.68 -4.90
N ASP A 363 1.61 -10.52 -3.94
CA ASP A 363 2.26 -10.16 -2.68
C ASP A 363 1.48 -9.15 -1.79
N ARG A 364 0.15 -9.03 -1.95
CA ARG A 364 -0.67 -8.05 -1.22
C ARG A 364 -1.19 -8.52 0.14
N GLY A 365 -0.96 -9.78 0.50
CA GLY A 365 -1.34 -10.37 1.78
C GLY A 365 -2.85 -10.62 1.90
N CYS A 366 -3.24 -11.25 3.02
CA CYS A 366 -4.63 -11.68 3.24
C CYS A 366 -5.64 -10.53 3.29
N GLN A 367 -5.19 -9.32 3.66
CA GLN A 367 -6.05 -8.15 3.73
C GLN A 367 -6.61 -7.76 2.36
N PHE A 368 -5.83 -7.94 1.28
CA PHE A 368 -6.31 -7.68 -0.09
C PHE A 368 -7.56 -8.49 -0.44
N ILE A 369 -7.57 -9.75 -0.06
CA ILE A 369 -8.65 -10.69 -0.36
C ILE A 369 -9.87 -10.42 0.55
N ALA A 370 -9.61 -10.20 1.86
CA ALA A 370 -10.65 -10.09 2.88
C ALA A 370 -11.33 -8.71 2.99
N SER A 371 -10.69 -7.64 2.52
CA SER A 371 -11.20 -6.27 2.67
C SER A 371 -12.25 -5.91 1.60
N SER A 372 -13.14 -4.97 1.94
CA SER A 372 -14.06 -4.39 0.96
C SER A 372 -13.40 -3.35 0.10
N CYS A 373 -13.97 -3.12 -1.06
CA CYS A 373 -13.67 -2.04 -1.98
C CYS A 373 -13.46 -0.67 -1.31
N SER A 374 -14.27 -0.28 -0.32
CA SER A 374 -14.08 1.02 0.38
C SER A 374 -12.82 1.09 1.27
N ALA A 375 -12.31 -0.05 1.74
CA ALA A 375 -11.07 -0.14 2.52
C ALA A 375 -9.82 -0.26 1.64
N THR A 376 -9.98 -0.59 0.36
CA THR A 376 -8.91 -0.73 -0.64
C THR A 376 -8.78 0.47 -1.57
N GLN A 377 -9.81 1.32 -1.66
CA GLN A 377 -9.78 2.60 -2.38
C GLN A 377 -8.61 3.45 -1.84
N SER A 378 -7.62 3.72 -2.70
CA SER A 378 -6.34 4.41 -2.43
C SER A 378 -5.22 3.62 -1.75
N THR A 379 -5.43 2.33 -1.41
CA THR A 379 -4.39 1.50 -0.78
C THR A 379 -3.45 0.86 -1.79
N TYR A 380 -3.98 0.45 -2.95
CA TYR A 380 -3.22 -0.25 -4.00
C TYR A 380 -2.99 0.63 -5.22
N PRO A 381 -1.86 0.46 -5.95
CA PRO A 381 -1.47 1.35 -7.06
C PRO A 381 -2.46 1.41 -8.22
N TYR A 382 -3.28 0.36 -8.38
CA TYR A 382 -4.28 0.23 -9.43
C TYR A 382 -5.70 0.60 -9.00
N SER A 383 -5.92 0.82 -7.69
CA SER A 383 -7.20 1.27 -7.15
C SER A 383 -7.28 2.79 -7.20
N CYS A 384 -8.47 3.33 -7.48
CA CYS A 384 -8.64 4.76 -7.72
C CYS A 384 -9.89 5.31 -7.04
N GLN A 385 -9.98 6.64 -6.97
CA GLN A 385 -11.18 7.35 -6.54
C GLN A 385 -11.59 8.33 -7.65
N PRO A 386 -12.81 8.23 -8.20
CA PRO A 386 -13.20 8.99 -9.40
C PRO A 386 -13.16 10.51 -9.19
N ASN A 387 -13.42 10.98 -7.96
CA ASN A 387 -13.47 12.41 -7.63
C ASN A 387 -12.09 13.02 -7.29
N LYS A 388 -11.06 12.20 -7.01
CA LYS A 388 -9.73 12.70 -6.59
C LYS A 388 -8.60 12.31 -7.55
N LEU A 389 -8.68 11.13 -8.18
CA LEU A 389 -7.61 10.54 -8.99
C LEU A 389 -8.20 9.90 -10.25
N LYS A 390 -8.80 10.72 -11.12
CA LYS A 390 -9.50 10.28 -12.33
C LYS A 390 -8.59 9.56 -13.33
N TYR A 391 -7.32 9.96 -13.43
CA TYR A 391 -6.35 9.39 -14.38
C TYR A 391 -5.19 8.75 -13.64
N GLY A 392 -4.62 7.70 -14.22
CA GLY A 392 -3.55 6.91 -13.62
C GLY A 392 -2.95 5.91 -14.59
N CYS A 393 -2.45 4.79 -14.08
CA CYS A 393 -1.90 3.70 -14.88
C CYS A 393 -2.76 2.45 -14.73
N SER A 394 -2.89 1.67 -15.80
CA SER A 394 -3.54 0.36 -15.77
C SER A 394 -2.83 -0.59 -14.79
N PRO A 395 -3.47 -1.68 -14.31
CA PRO A 395 -2.87 -2.57 -13.32
C PRO A 395 -1.59 -3.28 -13.79
N ASP A 396 -1.46 -3.54 -15.10
CA ASP A 396 -0.25 -4.07 -15.73
C ASP A 396 0.82 -2.97 -16.00
N MET A 397 0.47 -1.71 -15.71
CA MET A 397 1.22 -0.49 -15.97
C MET A 397 1.58 -0.32 -17.45
N LYS A 398 1.02 -1.10 -18.39
CA LYS A 398 1.39 -1.01 -19.82
C LYS A 398 0.65 0.11 -20.55
N SER A 399 -0.38 0.68 -19.92
CA SER A 399 -1.24 1.71 -20.50
C SER A 399 -1.50 2.81 -19.49
N THR A 400 -1.77 4.03 -19.98
CA THR A 400 -2.47 5.02 -19.16
C THR A 400 -3.89 4.53 -18.90
N GLY A 401 -4.47 4.92 -17.77
CA GLY A 401 -5.77 4.45 -17.35
C GLY A 401 -6.68 5.54 -16.83
N ILE A 402 -7.98 5.27 -16.90
CA ILE A 402 -9.05 6.10 -16.36
C ILE A 402 -9.79 5.33 -15.27
N CYS A 403 -10.14 6.03 -14.19
CA CYS A 403 -10.81 5.44 -13.06
C CYS A 403 -12.25 5.05 -13.42
N THR A 404 -12.56 3.76 -13.37
CA THR A 404 -13.89 3.21 -13.69
C THR A 404 -14.32 2.18 -12.65
N LYS A 405 -15.63 1.93 -12.62
CA LYS A 405 -16.26 0.79 -11.94
C LYS A 405 -17.01 -0.05 -12.97
N ASN A 406 -17.12 -1.36 -12.75
CA ASN A 406 -18.01 -2.25 -13.49
C ASN A 406 -18.80 -3.13 -12.49
N ALA A 407 -19.70 -3.98 -13.00
CA ALA A 407 -20.51 -4.86 -12.16
C ALA A 407 -19.66 -5.89 -11.40
N TYR A 408 -18.74 -6.56 -12.10
CA TYR A 408 -17.88 -7.66 -11.61
C TYR A 408 -16.80 -7.25 -10.59
N LEU A 409 -16.74 -5.99 -10.16
CA LEU A 409 -15.72 -5.49 -9.24
C LEU A 409 -16.24 -5.30 -7.81
N ASP A 410 -17.43 -5.80 -7.46
CA ASP A 410 -18.06 -5.59 -6.14
C ASP A 410 -18.10 -4.09 -5.73
N GLY A 411 -18.24 -3.17 -6.70
CA GLY A 411 -18.18 -1.72 -6.48
C GLY A 411 -16.78 -1.10 -6.31
N CYS A 412 -15.71 -1.87 -6.54
CA CYS A 412 -14.33 -1.37 -6.57
C CYS A 412 -14.10 -0.47 -7.80
N HIS A 413 -13.27 0.55 -7.60
CA HIS A 413 -12.81 1.43 -8.67
C HIS A 413 -11.37 1.11 -9.02
N ILE A 414 -11.12 0.88 -10.30
CA ILE A 414 -9.79 0.55 -10.85
C ILE A 414 -9.48 1.39 -12.08
N TYR A 415 -8.21 1.52 -12.41
CA TYR A 415 -7.79 2.18 -13.65
C TYR A 415 -7.95 1.25 -14.86
N LYS A 416 -8.98 1.49 -15.67
CA LYS A 416 -9.17 0.83 -16.96
C LYS A 416 -8.21 1.40 -18.01
N SER A 417 -7.56 0.53 -18.78
CA SER A 417 -6.63 0.94 -19.85
C SER A 417 -7.31 1.82 -20.90
N VAL A 418 -6.67 2.94 -21.25
CA VAL A 418 -7.13 3.89 -22.28
C VAL A 418 -6.15 3.98 -23.44
N LYS A 419 -4.87 4.26 -23.15
CA LYS A 419 -3.84 4.41 -24.19
C LYS A 419 -2.63 3.56 -23.84
N SER A 420 -2.27 2.65 -24.74
CA SER A 420 -1.07 1.83 -24.59
C SER A 420 0.18 2.71 -24.51
N CYS A 421 1.17 2.32 -23.71
CA CYS A 421 2.51 2.89 -23.79
C CYS A 421 3.38 2.17 -24.83
N GLN A 422 2.97 0.96 -25.23
CA GLN A 422 3.74 0.06 -26.08
C GLN A 422 3.29 0.14 -27.54
N TYR A 423 4.05 0.89 -28.34
CA TYR A 423 3.84 1.02 -29.79
C TYR A 423 5.05 0.50 -30.57
N SER A 424 4.82 -0.03 -31.78
CA SER A 424 5.88 -0.56 -32.66
C SER A 424 6.77 0.54 -33.23
N LYS A 425 6.21 1.71 -33.57
CA LYS A 425 6.97 2.91 -33.97
C LYS A 425 7.16 3.82 -32.77
N SER A 426 8.41 4.17 -32.47
CA SER A 426 8.74 5.05 -31.35
C SER A 426 8.26 6.47 -31.59
N SER A 427 7.51 7.05 -30.65
CA SER A 427 7.14 8.47 -30.68
C SER A 427 7.45 9.15 -29.34
N LYS A 428 7.70 10.46 -29.38
CA LYS A 428 7.97 11.29 -28.21
C LYS A 428 6.75 12.16 -27.91
N GLY A 429 6.44 12.33 -26.62
CA GLY A 429 5.43 13.25 -26.11
C GLY A 429 6.06 14.43 -25.36
N SER A 430 5.21 15.25 -24.76
CA SER A 430 5.63 16.31 -23.84
C SER A 430 6.23 15.74 -22.55
N CYS A 431 7.06 16.52 -21.85
CA CYS A 431 7.68 16.16 -20.57
C CYS A 431 8.35 14.78 -20.57
N GLY A 432 9.20 14.51 -21.57
CA GLY A 432 9.98 13.27 -21.65
C GLY A 432 9.15 12.00 -21.86
N GLN A 433 7.85 12.12 -22.15
CA GLN A 433 7.03 10.94 -22.46
C GLN A 433 7.53 10.26 -23.73
N SER A 434 7.49 8.93 -23.73
CA SER A 434 7.91 8.11 -24.85
C SER A 434 6.98 6.91 -25.01
N TYR A 435 6.63 6.62 -26.26
CA TYR A 435 5.78 5.50 -26.64
C TYR A 435 6.62 4.55 -27.50
N SER A 436 6.96 3.38 -26.97
CA SER A 436 7.86 2.41 -27.60
C SER A 436 7.60 1.01 -27.03
N PRO A 437 8.12 -0.08 -27.61
CA PRO A 437 7.93 -1.43 -27.08
C PRO A 437 8.48 -1.62 -25.64
N ASN A 438 9.35 -0.70 -25.22
CA ASN A 438 10.00 -0.66 -23.90
C ASN A 438 9.50 0.48 -23.02
N SER A 439 8.38 1.10 -23.38
CA SER A 439 7.74 2.11 -22.53
C SER A 439 6.72 1.47 -21.58
N GLN A 440 6.59 2.05 -20.40
CA GLN A 440 5.60 1.68 -19.39
C GLN A 440 4.99 2.95 -18.78
N CYS A 441 3.80 2.84 -18.22
CA CYS A 441 3.12 3.93 -17.54
C CYS A 441 3.74 4.15 -16.15
N PHE A 442 4.00 5.41 -15.80
CA PHE A 442 4.41 5.87 -14.48
C PHE A 442 3.45 6.96 -14.01
N ILE A 443 3.12 6.95 -12.72
CA ILE A 443 2.35 8.04 -12.12
C ILE A 443 3.26 9.25 -11.97
N ASN A 444 2.79 10.42 -12.39
CA ASN A 444 3.56 11.66 -12.36
C ASN A 444 2.65 12.89 -12.28
N THR A 445 3.26 14.03 -11.97
CA THR A 445 2.62 15.37 -11.97
C THR A 445 3.33 16.32 -12.93
N LEU A 446 4.01 15.77 -13.94
CA LEU A 446 4.85 16.57 -14.82
C LEU A 446 3.99 17.47 -15.71
N SER A 447 4.31 18.76 -15.68
CA SER A 447 3.64 19.80 -16.46
C SER A 447 4.67 20.72 -17.12
N PRO A 448 4.43 21.18 -18.36
CA PRO A 448 5.24 22.24 -18.97
C PRO A 448 5.13 23.58 -18.24
N ILE A 449 4.06 23.79 -17.47
CA ILE A 449 3.74 25.05 -16.79
C ILE A 449 3.93 24.88 -15.29
N ALA A 450 4.89 25.60 -14.70
CA ALA A 450 5.26 25.51 -13.29
C ALA A 450 4.12 25.92 -12.32
N ALA A 451 3.21 26.81 -12.75
CA ALA A 451 2.13 27.37 -11.94
C ALA A 451 0.91 26.43 -11.77
N PHE A 452 0.84 25.32 -12.52
CA PHE A 452 -0.24 24.34 -12.42
C PHE A 452 0.30 23.04 -11.84
N GLN A 453 0.09 22.83 -10.54
CA GLN A 453 0.20 21.47 -9.97
C GLN A 453 -0.98 20.65 -10.51
N THR A 454 -0.69 19.78 -11.47
CA THR A 454 -1.69 18.85 -11.99
C THR A 454 -1.89 17.72 -10.96
N ALA A 455 -3.14 17.25 -10.84
CA ALA A 455 -3.41 16.03 -10.08
C ALA A 455 -2.56 14.87 -10.67
N PRO A 456 -2.08 13.93 -9.83
CA PRO A 456 -1.30 12.80 -10.29
C PRO A 456 -2.00 12.06 -11.44
N MET A 457 -1.27 11.83 -12.53
CA MET A 457 -1.77 11.17 -13.74
C MET A 457 -0.76 10.15 -14.28
N GLY A 458 -1.24 9.20 -15.09
CA GLY A 458 -0.37 8.25 -15.78
C GLY A 458 0.27 8.87 -17.01
N GLY A 459 1.58 8.67 -17.18
CA GLY A 459 2.33 9.04 -18.38
C GLY A 459 3.26 7.91 -18.81
N CYS A 460 3.52 7.80 -20.11
CA CYS A 460 4.35 6.73 -20.68
C CYS A 460 5.82 7.13 -20.74
N PHE A 461 6.71 6.33 -20.15
CA PHE A 461 8.15 6.58 -20.16
C PHE A 461 8.92 5.34 -20.59
N TYR A 462 9.99 5.56 -21.35
CA TYR A 462 10.98 4.53 -21.63
C TYR A 462 11.77 4.22 -20.35
N TYR A 463 11.99 2.94 -20.08
CA TYR A 463 12.72 2.50 -18.90
C TYR A 463 13.60 1.29 -19.21
N ASN A 464 14.65 1.09 -18.42
CA ASN A 464 15.39 -0.17 -18.35
C ASN A 464 15.41 -0.66 -16.91
N CYS A 465 15.37 -1.98 -16.73
CA CYS A 465 15.59 -2.59 -15.43
C CYS A 465 16.99 -3.17 -15.35
N ILE A 466 17.71 -2.77 -14.31
CA ILE A 466 19.11 -3.12 -14.10
C ILE A 466 19.18 -3.85 -12.76
N LYS A 467 19.79 -5.04 -12.77
CA LYS A 467 20.20 -5.74 -11.56
C LYS A 467 21.70 -5.52 -11.39
N ASP A 468 22.06 -4.89 -10.29
CA ASP A 468 23.43 -4.53 -9.98
C ASP A 468 24.29 -5.78 -9.81
N ASN A 469 25.41 -5.83 -10.52
CA ASN A 469 26.29 -7.00 -10.50
C ASN A 469 27.00 -7.21 -9.15
N VAL A 470 27.12 -6.16 -8.34
CA VAL A 470 27.83 -6.20 -7.05
C VAL A 470 26.86 -6.41 -5.89
N THR A 471 25.83 -5.58 -5.78
CA THR A 471 24.88 -5.59 -4.66
C THR A 471 23.66 -6.48 -4.89
N ASN A 472 23.50 -7.03 -6.11
CA ASN A 472 22.35 -7.82 -6.54
C ASN A 472 21.00 -7.05 -6.45
N ARG A 473 21.05 -5.73 -6.28
CA ARG A 473 19.87 -4.85 -6.16
C ARG A 473 19.24 -4.58 -7.51
N LEU A 474 17.92 -4.44 -7.53
CA LEU A 474 17.15 -4.13 -8.72
C LEU A 474 16.83 -2.64 -8.75
N ALA A 475 17.04 -1.98 -9.89
CA ALA A 475 16.69 -0.58 -10.11
C ALA A 475 16.08 -0.37 -11.49
N ILE A 476 15.34 0.72 -11.63
CA ILE A 476 14.83 1.19 -12.92
C ILE A 476 15.58 2.46 -13.30
N SER A 477 16.13 2.48 -14.51
CA SER A 477 16.71 3.69 -15.12
C SER A 477 15.75 4.26 -16.17
N LEU A 478 15.48 5.56 -16.12
CA LEU A 478 14.70 6.28 -17.13
C LEU A 478 15.60 7.32 -17.81
N ASN A 479 15.55 7.42 -19.14
CA ASN A 479 16.23 8.50 -19.85
C ASN A 479 15.28 9.68 -20.02
N TYR A 480 15.61 10.81 -19.41
CA TYR A 480 14.84 12.04 -19.45
C TYR A 480 15.71 13.17 -19.97
N SER A 481 15.39 13.68 -21.17
CA SER A 481 16.08 14.81 -21.82
C SER A 481 17.63 14.68 -21.83
N GLY A 482 18.15 13.46 -22.01
CA GLY A 482 19.59 13.18 -22.04
C GLY A 482 20.22 12.87 -20.68
N SER A 483 19.47 12.98 -19.58
CA SER A 483 19.90 12.59 -18.23
C SER A 483 19.25 11.27 -17.80
N VAL A 484 19.95 10.47 -16.98
CA VAL A 484 19.42 9.20 -16.47
C VAL A 484 18.85 9.39 -15.06
N LEU A 485 17.56 9.14 -14.89
CA LEU A 485 16.87 9.12 -13.60
C LEU A 485 16.81 7.70 -13.05
N TRP A 486 17.01 7.53 -11.75
CA TRP A 486 17.08 6.23 -11.10
C TRP A 486 15.96 6.04 -10.07
N CYS A 487 15.15 5.02 -10.30
CA CYS A 487 14.19 4.48 -9.35
C CYS A 487 14.84 3.32 -8.60
N LEU A 488 15.16 3.57 -7.33
CA LEU A 488 15.87 2.64 -6.45
C LEU A 488 14.94 2.00 -5.42
N LYS A 489 13.79 2.64 -5.13
CA LYS A 489 12.74 2.10 -4.25
C LYS A 489 11.34 2.28 -4.82
N GLU A 490 10.44 1.39 -4.43
CA GLU A 490 9.01 1.54 -4.71
C GLU A 490 8.47 2.82 -4.05
N LYS A 491 7.64 3.58 -4.79
CA LYS A 491 7.07 4.89 -4.37
C LYS A 491 8.10 5.99 -4.11
N GLN A 492 9.35 5.84 -4.54
CA GLN A 492 10.31 6.94 -4.54
C GLN A 492 9.80 8.08 -5.45
N HIS A 493 9.79 9.31 -4.94
CA HIS A 493 9.44 10.49 -5.73
C HIS A 493 10.73 11.08 -6.33
N ILE A 494 10.79 11.13 -7.66
CA ILE A 494 11.89 11.76 -8.40
C ILE A 494 11.41 13.15 -8.83
N ARG A 495 11.97 14.19 -8.24
CA ARG A 495 11.65 15.58 -8.61
C ARG A 495 12.33 15.92 -9.93
N ILE A 496 11.56 16.52 -10.84
CA ILE A 496 12.06 17.06 -12.10
C ILE A 496 11.86 18.57 -12.08
N SER A 497 12.96 19.31 -12.10
CA SER A 497 13.01 20.76 -12.18
C SER A 497 14.03 21.16 -13.23
N GLY A 498 13.56 21.76 -14.33
CA GLY A 498 14.38 22.11 -15.48
C GLY A 498 13.98 21.34 -16.75
N TYR A 499 14.59 21.66 -17.88
CA TYR A 499 14.32 21.02 -19.19
C TYR A 499 12.88 21.20 -19.71
N GLY A 500 12.22 22.30 -19.33
CA GLY A 500 10.89 22.67 -19.85
C GLY A 500 9.71 21.93 -19.21
N CYS A 501 9.92 21.15 -18.14
CA CYS A 501 8.83 20.60 -17.33
C CYS A 501 9.14 20.60 -15.83
N TYR A 502 8.08 20.61 -15.04
CA TYR A 502 8.12 20.73 -13.59
C TYR A 502 7.20 19.69 -12.96
N GLY A 503 7.60 19.11 -11.83
CA GLY A 503 6.77 18.18 -11.05
C GLY A 503 7.60 17.03 -10.49
N TYR A 504 6.94 15.89 -10.29
CA TYR A 504 7.61 14.67 -9.84
C TYR A 504 7.08 13.43 -10.57
N LEU A 505 7.94 12.42 -10.65
CA LEU A 505 7.62 11.08 -11.12
C LEU A 505 7.66 10.12 -9.94
N ILE A 506 6.64 9.27 -9.80
CA ILE A 506 6.53 8.28 -8.72
C ILE A 506 7.02 6.94 -9.25
N CYS A 507 8.06 6.40 -8.62
CA CYS A 507 8.61 5.10 -8.98
C CYS A 507 7.63 3.96 -8.69
N PRO A 508 7.39 3.06 -9.66
CA PRO A 508 6.52 1.92 -9.46
C PRO A 508 7.20 0.88 -8.58
N SER A 509 6.47 -0.19 -8.27
CA SER A 509 7.09 -1.35 -7.63
C SER A 509 8.14 -1.95 -8.55
N LEU A 510 9.41 -1.90 -8.12
CA LEU A 510 10.54 -2.36 -8.92
C LEU A 510 10.40 -3.82 -9.33
N ARG A 511 9.95 -4.67 -8.39
CA ARG A 511 9.69 -6.08 -8.66
C ARG A 511 8.64 -6.24 -9.75
N HIS A 512 7.50 -5.55 -9.66
CA HIS A 512 6.41 -5.66 -10.63
C HIS A 512 6.78 -5.09 -12.00
N ALA A 513 7.45 -3.94 -12.07
CA ALA A 513 7.80 -3.27 -13.32
C ALA A 513 8.92 -3.98 -14.10
N CYS A 514 9.80 -4.72 -13.41
CA CYS A 514 11.00 -5.33 -14.00
C CYS A 514 10.91 -6.82 -14.29
N VAL A 515 9.83 -7.51 -13.91
CA VAL A 515 9.71 -8.95 -14.18
C VAL A 515 9.86 -9.21 -15.70
N GLY A 516 10.68 -10.23 -16.04
CA GLY A 516 10.93 -10.64 -17.42
C GLY A 516 11.83 -9.69 -18.23
N ARG A 517 12.34 -8.59 -17.66
CA ARG A 517 13.13 -7.57 -18.37
C ARG A 517 14.34 -7.09 -17.58
N ILE A 518 15.06 -7.98 -16.90
CA ILE A 518 16.22 -7.62 -16.09
C ILE A 518 17.50 -7.75 -16.91
N LYS A 519 18.30 -6.68 -16.97
CA LYS A 519 19.67 -6.70 -17.49
C LYS A 519 20.66 -6.64 -16.33
N THR A 520 21.73 -7.41 -16.39
CA THR A 520 22.89 -7.28 -15.50
C THR A 520 23.67 -6.02 -15.87
N GLY A 521 24.00 -5.19 -14.90
CA GLY A 521 24.73 -3.94 -15.13
C GLY A 521 25.30 -3.39 -13.83
N MET A 522 26.00 -2.26 -13.93
CA MET A 522 26.53 -1.55 -12.77
C MET A 522 25.64 -0.33 -12.52
N ILE A 523 25.07 -0.22 -11.32
CA ILE A 523 24.38 1.00 -10.90
C ILE A 523 25.47 2.00 -10.45
N PRO A 524 25.49 3.25 -10.97
CA PRO A 524 26.50 4.23 -10.59
C PRO A 524 26.56 4.43 -9.07
N SER A 525 27.77 4.52 -8.52
CA SER A 525 28.03 4.73 -7.09
C SER A 525 27.25 5.93 -6.53
N ASP A 526 27.15 7.00 -7.32
CA ASP A 526 26.43 8.23 -6.97
C ASP A 526 24.91 8.00 -6.85
N ALA A 527 24.35 7.09 -7.65
CA ALA A 527 22.95 6.68 -7.55
C ALA A 527 22.71 5.79 -6.32
N LEU A 528 23.64 4.87 -6.00
CA LEU A 528 23.54 4.01 -4.80
C LEU A 528 23.75 4.77 -3.48
N GLN A 529 24.51 5.87 -3.48
CA GLN A 529 24.68 6.77 -2.33
C GLN A 529 23.37 7.45 -1.90
N PHE A 530 22.40 7.60 -2.81
CA PHE A 530 21.05 8.06 -2.48
C PHE A 530 20.19 6.98 -1.79
N GLU A 531 20.57 5.69 -1.85
CA GLU A 531 19.75 4.57 -1.40
C GLU A 531 20.13 4.03 0.00
N SER A 532 21.43 3.82 0.22
CA SER A 532 22.02 3.63 1.53
C SER A 532 22.60 4.97 1.91
N GLY A 533 21.94 5.67 2.83
CA GLY A 533 22.49 6.91 3.37
C GLY A 533 23.99 6.73 3.57
N ASN A 534 24.75 7.66 2.98
CA ASN A 534 26.19 7.85 3.10
C ASN A 534 26.73 7.23 4.42
N PRO A 535 27.83 6.47 4.49
CA PRO A 535 28.38 5.98 5.77
C PRO A 535 28.51 7.12 6.82
N THR A 536 28.79 8.34 6.37
CA THR A 536 28.70 9.56 7.19
C THR A 536 27.30 9.86 7.71
N SER A 537 26.23 9.56 6.96
CA SER A 537 24.83 9.67 7.38
C SER A 537 24.35 8.53 8.28
N ILE A 538 24.89 7.30 8.18
CA ILE A 538 24.58 6.23 9.16
C ILE A 538 25.19 6.61 10.49
N ILE A 539 26.45 7.03 10.49
CA ILE A 539 27.13 7.54 11.68
C ILE A 539 26.38 8.77 12.20
N ALA A 540 26.05 9.74 11.35
CA ALA A 540 25.30 10.92 11.76
C ALA A 540 23.93 10.56 12.36
N ARG A 541 23.20 9.58 11.81
CA ARG A 541 21.92 9.11 12.37
C ARG A 541 22.08 8.46 13.74
N HIS A 542 23.08 7.59 13.92
CA HIS A 542 23.35 7.00 15.22
C HIS A 542 23.78 8.07 16.24
N THR A 543 24.65 9.00 15.83
CA THR A 543 25.04 10.16 16.64
C THR A 543 23.83 11.03 17.01
N GLN A 544 22.91 11.28 16.08
CA GLN A 544 21.68 12.01 16.32
C GLN A 544 20.76 11.29 17.31
N ILE A 545 20.57 9.97 17.17
CA ILE A 545 19.75 9.18 18.10
C ILE A 545 20.34 9.23 19.52
N ILE A 546 21.65 9.01 19.66
CA ILE A 546 22.35 9.07 20.95
C ILE A 546 22.18 10.46 21.58
N PHE A 547 22.36 11.51 20.78
CA PHE A 547 22.21 12.89 21.24
C PHE A 547 20.78 13.21 21.70
N LEU A 548 19.76 12.77 20.97
CA LEU A 548 18.36 12.99 21.36
C LEU A 548 17.98 12.23 22.64
N ILE A 549 18.46 11.00 22.82
CA ILE A 549 18.28 10.24 24.07
C ILE A 549 18.94 10.96 25.26
N ALA A 550 20.16 11.46 25.07
CA ALA A 550 20.84 12.28 26.07
C ALA A 550 20.08 13.58 26.38
N THR A 551 19.47 14.20 25.36
CA THR A 551 18.68 15.42 25.51
C THR A 551 17.40 15.18 26.32
N VAL A 552 16.67 14.10 26.06
CA VAL A 552 15.45 13.73 26.82
C VAL A 552 15.78 13.51 28.29
N THR A 553 16.80 12.70 28.57
CA THR A 553 17.21 12.37 29.95
C THR A 553 17.69 13.61 30.71
N ALA A 554 18.54 14.43 30.11
CA ALA A 554 19.00 15.68 30.70
C ALA A 554 17.86 16.68 30.91
N SER A 555 16.92 16.79 29.96
CA SER A 555 15.79 17.71 30.05
C SER A 555 14.87 17.34 31.20
N ILE A 556 14.49 16.07 31.33
CA ILE A 556 13.65 15.60 32.43
C ILE A 556 14.33 15.86 33.78
N MET A 557 15.62 15.50 33.90
CA MET A 557 16.37 15.69 35.15
C MET A 557 16.47 17.18 35.56
N ALA A 558 16.84 18.06 34.62
CA ALA A 558 16.98 19.49 34.89
C ALA A 558 15.64 20.15 35.27
N ASN A 559 14.56 19.83 34.55
CA ASN A 559 13.24 20.39 34.80
C ASN A 559 12.65 19.90 36.14
N LEU A 560 12.85 18.63 36.50
CA LEU A 560 12.42 18.08 37.80
C LEU A 560 13.17 18.71 38.98
N MET A 561 14.48 18.95 38.82
CA MET A 561 15.29 19.62 39.84
C MET A 561 14.78 21.04 40.13
N VAL A 562 14.53 21.83 39.08
CA VAL A 562 13.99 23.19 39.25
C VAL A 562 12.59 23.16 39.83
N LEU A 563 11.73 22.24 39.36
CA LEU A 563 10.38 22.07 39.88
C LEU A 563 10.40 21.77 41.38
N PHE A 564 11.29 20.89 41.85
CA PHE A 564 11.44 20.57 43.26
C PHE A 564 11.69 21.83 44.08
N VAL A 565 12.64 22.69 43.68
CA VAL A 565 12.92 23.94 44.40
C VAL A 565 11.75 24.92 44.38
N LEU A 566 11.09 25.08 43.24
CA LEU A 566 9.94 25.97 43.12
C LEU A 566 8.76 25.54 44.01
N MET A 567 8.62 24.24 44.31
CA MET A 567 7.59 23.74 45.23
C MET A 567 7.83 24.11 46.70
N TYR A 568 9.09 24.34 47.10
CA TYR A 568 9.44 24.76 48.47
C TYR A 568 9.57 26.28 48.62
N GLN A 569 9.57 27.04 47.52
CA GLN A 569 9.51 28.49 47.56
C GLN A 569 8.08 28.99 47.80
N ILE A 570 7.95 30.23 48.29
CA ILE A 570 6.65 30.88 48.48
C ILE A 570 5.90 30.92 47.13
N LYS A 571 4.61 30.56 47.15
CA LYS A 571 3.76 30.58 45.96
C LYS A 571 3.54 32.02 45.50
N THR A 572 4.20 32.39 44.41
CA THR A 572 3.98 33.65 43.69
C THR A 572 3.46 33.35 42.29
N ILE A 573 2.77 34.30 41.66
CA ILE A 573 2.28 34.12 40.27
C ILE A 573 3.42 33.75 39.33
N THR A 574 4.57 34.40 39.47
CA THR A 574 5.70 34.08 38.61
C THR A 574 6.24 32.67 38.86
N ASN A 575 6.23 32.17 40.10
CA ASN A 575 6.61 30.77 40.37
C ASN A 575 5.61 29.79 39.71
N ILE A 576 4.31 30.11 39.68
CA ILE A 576 3.29 29.31 38.96
C ILE A 576 3.55 29.33 37.45
N LEU A 577 3.86 30.49 36.87
CA LEU A 577 4.18 30.61 35.44
C LEU A 577 5.49 29.88 35.08
N MET A 578 6.47 29.85 35.97
CA MET A 578 7.69 29.06 35.81
C MET A 578 7.41 27.55 35.89
N ILE A 579 6.49 27.11 36.74
CA ILE A 579 6.01 25.72 36.73
C ILE A 579 5.33 25.40 35.40
N ASN A 580 4.52 26.30 34.84
CA ASN A 580 3.92 26.12 33.51
C ASN A 580 4.98 26.03 32.40
N PHE A 581 6.06 26.82 32.50
CA PHE A 581 7.20 26.73 31.58
C PHE A 581 7.86 25.34 31.63
N ILE A 582 8.11 24.85 32.84
CA ILE A 582 8.65 23.50 33.10
C ILE A 582 7.74 22.40 32.54
N ILE A 583 6.42 22.51 32.76
CA ILE A 583 5.44 21.56 32.21
C ILE A 583 5.56 21.51 30.69
N GLY A 584 5.66 22.67 30.02
CA GLY A 584 5.86 22.73 28.58
C GLY A 584 7.14 22.02 28.12
N ASN A 585 8.27 22.20 28.82
CA ASN A 585 9.52 21.51 28.49
C ASN A 585 9.40 19.99 28.66
N CYS A 586 8.75 19.53 29.73
CA CYS A 586 8.50 18.10 29.94
C CYS A 586 7.60 17.50 28.85
N LEU A 587 6.61 18.25 28.35
CA LEU A 587 5.76 17.82 27.23
C LEU A 587 6.57 17.66 25.93
N ILE A 588 7.51 18.56 25.64
CA ILE A 588 8.41 18.42 24.49
C ILE A 588 9.26 17.15 24.64
N ALA A 589 9.89 16.97 25.81
CA ALA A 589 10.76 15.84 26.07
C ALA A 589 10.02 14.48 26.05
N ALA A 590 8.75 14.43 26.46
CA ALA A 590 7.97 13.20 26.55
C ALA A 590 7.14 12.87 25.30
N LEU A 591 6.63 13.88 24.58
CA LEU A 591 5.65 13.67 23.50
C LEU A 591 6.15 14.06 22.10
N ILE A 592 7.29 14.74 21.98
CA ILE A 592 7.82 15.17 20.69
C ILE A 592 9.12 14.42 20.38
N ILE A 593 10.13 14.53 21.26
CA ILE A 593 11.46 13.95 21.01
C ILE A 593 11.43 12.42 20.81
N PRO A 594 10.68 11.60 21.58
CA PRO A 594 10.66 10.15 21.39
C PRO A 594 10.08 9.71 20.04
N PHE A 595 9.06 10.41 19.56
CA PHE A 595 8.48 10.14 18.25
C PHE A 595 9.46 10.54 17.13
N GLN A 596 10.24 11.61 17.32
CA GLN A 596 11.32 11.95 16.41
C GLN A 596 12.42 10.88 16.37
N ILE A 597 12.81 10.32 17.52
CA ILE A 597 13.74 9.18 17.59
C ILE A 597 13.18 7.98 16.83
N SER A 598 11.90 7.66 17.01
CA SER A 598 11.22 6.58 16.28
C SER A 598 11.29 6.80 14.76
N VAL A 599 11.08 8.03 14.28
CA VAL A 599 11.19 8.33 12.84
C VAL A 599 12.63 8.21 12.33
N LEU A 600 13.63 8.58 13.15
CA LEU A 600 15.04 8.38 12.80
C LEU A 600 15.41 6.89 12.74
N ILE A 601 14.82 6.03 13.58
CA ILE A 601 15.03 4.58 13.54
C ILE A 601 14.33 3.96 12.32
N HIS A 602 13.04 4.23 12.15
CA HIS A 602 12.21 3.55 11.15
C HIS A 602 12.26 4.20 9.76
N GLN A 603 12.79 5.41 9.63
CA GLN A 603 12.84 6.21 8.39
C GLN A 603 11.46 6.49 7.78
N LYS A 604 10.39 6.32 8.56
CA LYS A 604 8.99 6.57 8.20
C LYS A 604 8.16 6.80 9.46
N TRP A 605 7.04 7.50 9.33
CA TRP A 605 6.03 7.55 10.38
C TRP A 605 5.25 6.23 10.46
N ILE A 606 5.34 5.53 11.60
CA ILE A 606 4.72 4.20 11.79
C ILE A 606 3.39 4.23 12.57
N PHE A 607 3.02 5.37 13.14
CA PHE A 607 1.88 5.49 14.06
C PHE A 607 0.55 5.84 13.37
N GLY A 608 0.52 5.83 12.04
CA GLY A 608 -0.66 6.16 11.24
C GLY A 608 -1.00 7.66 11.16
N PRO A 609 -1.94 8.03 10.29
CA PRO A 609 -2.25 9.43 9.98
C PRO A 609 -2.94 10.18 11.14
N VAL A 610 -3.77 9.51 11.92
CA VAL A 610 -4.48 10.13 13.06
C VAL A 610 -3.48 10.62 14.10
N TRP A 611 -2.50 9.78 14.48
CA TRP A 611 -1.48 10.17 15.43
C TRP A 611 -0.53 11.23 14.86
N CYS A 612 -0.24 11.21 13.55
CA CYS A 612 0.55 12.25 12.89
C CYS A 612 -0.08 13.64 13.07
N ASN A 613 -1.39 13.74 12.85
CA ASN A 613 -2.13 14.99 13.02
C ASN A 613 -2.14 15.44 14.49
N ILE A 614 -2.35 14.49 15.42
CA ILE A 614 -2.32 14.78 16.86
C ILE A 614 -0.92 15.26 17.29
N HIS A 615 0.13 14.61 16.82
CA HIS A 615 1.52 14.98 17.11
C HIS A 615 1.83 16.39 16.60
N ALA A 616 1.53 16.67 15.33
CA ALA A 616 1.74 18.00 14.75
C ALA A 616 0.96 19.10 15.50
N PHE A 617 -0.25 18.80 15.94
CA PHE A 617 -1.07 19.69 16.77
C PHE A 617 -0.43 19.98 18.14
N ILE A 618 -0.02 18.94 18.86
CA ILE A 618 0.65 19.07 20.16
C ILE A 618 1.96 19.87 20.02
N THR A 619 2.77 19.54 19.01
CA THR A 619 4.02 20.24 18.69
C THR A 619 3.78 21.73 18.47
N GLY A 620 2.79 22.10 17.66
CA GLY A 620 2.44 23.49 17.40
C GLY A 620 2.04 24.25 18.68
N ILE A 621 1.20 23.65 19.54
CA ILE A 621 0.72 24.29 20.77
C ILE A 621 1.87 24.52 21.75
N VAL A 622 2.65 23.47 22.03
CA VAL A 622 3.68 23.52 23.07
C VAL A 622 4.79 24.49 22.66
N ILE A 623 5.17 24.53 21.39
CA ILE A 623 6.16 25.49 20.87
C ILE A 623 5.62 26.93 20.95
N SER A 624 4.36 27.16 20.59
CA SER A 624 3.74 28.51 20.66
C SER A 624 3.61 29.02 22.09
N CYS A 625 3.42 28.12 23.05
CA CYS A 625 3.22 28.45 24.46
C CYS A 625 4.45 29.03 25.15
N GLN A 626 5.66 28.59 24.77
CA GLN A 626 6.90 29.00 25.44
C GLN A 626 7.17 30.52 25.38
N PRO A 627 7.21 31.16 24.20
CA PRO A 627 7.49 32.60 24.13
C PRO A 627 6.39 33.45 24.81
N ILE A 628 5.12 33.07 24.67
CA ILE A 628 4.00 33.78 25.32
C ILE A 628 4.15 33.72 26.83
N ASN A 629 4.48 32.54 27.38
CA ASN A 629 4.66 32.38 28.83
C ASN A 629 5.82 33.26 29.36
N LEU A 630 6.94 33.34 28.64
CA LEU A 630 8.08 34.19 29.02
C LEU A 630 7.74 35.68 28.99
N THR A 631 6.89 36.12 28.06
CA THR A 631 6.39 37.49 28.03
C THR A 631 5.51 37.80 29.23
N ILE A 632 4.61 36.90 29.63
CA ILE A 632 3.81 37.09 30.85
C ILE A 632 4.70 37.06 32.12
N ILE A 633 5.74 36.22 32.16
CA ILE A 633 6.73 36.21 33.24
C ILE A 633 7.44 37.57 33.35
N SER A 634 7.89 38.16 32.23
CA SER A 634 8.55 39.48 32.27
C SER A 634 7.60 40.60 32.72
N LEU A 635 6.33 40.58 32.27
CA LEU A 635 5.29 41.51 32.70
C LEU A 635 5.00 41.41 34.21
N THR A 636 4.79 40.19 34.71
CA THR A 636 4.51 39.98 36.14
C THR A 636 5.67 40.45 37.01
N ARG A 637 6.92 40.25 36.54
CA ARG A 637 8.10 40.78 37.23
C ARG A 637 8.16 42.29 37.23
N PHE A 638 7.89 42.94 36.11
CA PHE A 638 7.80 44.40 36.04
C PHE A 638 6.79 44.98 37.03
N TYR A 639 5.58 44.42 37.09
CA TYR A 639 4.56 44.90 38.02
C TYR A 639 4.92 44.63 39.49
N SER A 640 5.54 43.49 39.81
CA SER A 640 6.01 43.19 41.16
C SER A 640 7.05 44.20 41.66
N LEU A 641 7.89 44.74 40.78
CA LEU A 641 8.90 45.75 41.11
C LEU A 641 8.35 47.18 41.15
N ARG A 642 7.27 47.46 40.42
CA ARG A 642 6.71 48.83 40.33
C ARG A 642 6.03 49.28 41.61
N GLN A 643 5.35 48.36 42.28
CA GLN A 643 4.39 48.73 43.32
C GLN A 643 4.98 48.72 44.75
N ASN A 644 6.18 48.18 44.99
CA ASN A 644 6.70 47.93 46.36
C ASN A 644 5.68 47.22 47.28
N ILE A 645 4.68 46.58 46.67
CA ILE A 645 3.58 45.93 47.36
C ILE A 645 4.06 44.51 47.64
N SER A 646 4.18 44.18 48.91
CA SER A 646 4.27 42.80 49.38
C SER A 646 3.21 41.97 48.64
N SER A 647 3.63 40.80 48.18
CA SER A 647 2.98 39.95 47.17
C SER A 647 1.54 39.47 47.47
N ASP A 648 0.81 40.06 48.43
CA ASP A 648 -0.33 39.43 49.09
C ASP A 648 -1.71 40.06 48.80
N SER A 649 -1.84 41.30 48.31
CA SER A 649 -3.18 41.95 48.24
C SER A 649 -3.86 42.06 46.86
N ILE A 650 -3.16 41.87 45.73
CA ILE A 650 -3.75 42.01 44.38
C ILE A 650 -3.73 40.70 43.56
N TYR A 651 -2.85 39.76 43.90
CA TYR A 651 -2.57 38.58 43.08
C TYR A 651 -3.17 37.30 43.66
N SER A 652 -4.50 37.18 43.58
CA SER A 652 -5.19 35.93 43.94
C SER A 652 -4.87 34.80 42.96
N ASN A 653 -4.97 33.53 43.42
CA ASN A 653 -4.86 32.34 42.55
C ASN A 653 -5.72 32.43 41.28
N ARG A 654 -6.82 33.19 41.32
CA ARG A 654 -7.72 33.42 40.18
C ARG A 654 -7.02 34.16 39.04
N VAL A 655 -6.16 35.13 39.34
CA VAL A 655 -5.39 35.87 38.33
C VAL A 655 -4.36 34.95 37.67
N ALA A 656 -3.67 34.11 38.47
CA ALA A 656 -2.72 33.14 37.93
C ALA A 656 -3.42 32.14 36.98
N ILE A 657 -4.58 31.61 37.37
CA ILE A 657 -5.40 30.74 36.53
C ILE A 657 -5.81 31.47 35.24
N LEU A 658 -6.32 32.71 35.34
CA LEU A 658 -6.70 33.49 34.16
C LEU A 658 -5.53 33.67 33.19
N LEU A 659 -4.33 33.99 33.68
CA LEU A 659 -3.12 34.11 32.86
C LEU A 659 -2.78 32.79 32.16
N LEU A 660 -2.87 31.65 32.86
CA LEU A 660 -2.66 30.33 32.25
C LEU A 660 -3.68 30.07 31.14
N ILE A 661 -4.96 30.37 31.36
CA ILE A 661 -6.02 30.23 30.35
C ILE A 661 -5.68 31.07 29.12
N ILE A 662 -5.27 32.33 29.31
CA ILE A 662 -4.87 33.22 28.22
C ILE A 662 -3.69 32.64 27.44
N ILE A 663 -2.64 32.19 28.13
CA ILE A 663 -1.44 31.62 27.50
C ILE A 663 -1.82 30.44 26.61
N TRP A 664 -2.55 29.45 27.14
CA TRP A 664 -2.92 28.25 26.38
C TRP A 664 -3.92 28.53 25.26
N SER A 665 -4.84 29.49 25.47
CA SER A 665 -5.81 29.88 24.45
C SER A 665 -5.12 30.52 23.25
N ILE A 666 -4.24 31.50 23.47
CA ILE A 666 -3.49 32.16 22.40
C ILE A 666 -2.59 31.15 21.68
N SER A 667 -1.94 30.24 22.42
CA SER A 667 -1.05 29.21 21.86
C SER A 667 -1.76 28.20 20.96
N THR A 668 -3.08 28.05 21.11
CA THR A 668 -3.88 27.09 20.35
C THR A 668 -4.42 27.67 19.05
N VAL A 669 -4.49 29.01 18.90
CA VAL A 669 -5.13 29.66 17.74
C VAL A 669 -4.56 29.18 16.40
N ILE A 670 -3.23 29.21 16.23
CA ILE A 670 -2.58 28.80 14.97
C ILE A 670 -2.67 27.28 14.77
N PRO A 671 -2.30 26.42 15.74
CA PRO A 671 -2.44 24.97 15.61
C PRO A 671 -3.90 24.49 15.43
N PHE A 672 -4.90 25.26 15.83
CA PHE A 672 -6.29 24.85 15.64
C PHE A 672 -6.79 25.03 14.20
N THR A 673 -6.08 25.80 13.36
CA THR A 673 -6.50 26.09 11.99
C THR A 673 -6.70 24.85 11.11
N PRO A 674 -5.90 23.77 11.19
CA PRO A 674 -6.20 22.54 10.45
C PRO A 674 -7.42 21.78 10.97
N VAL A 675 -7.75 21.93 12.26
CA VAL A 675 -8.87 21.24 12.89
C VAL A 675 -10.21 21.79 12.38
N ILE A 676 -10.26 23.11 12.11
CA ILE A 676 -11.43 23.78 11.53
C ILE A 676 -11.43 23.83 10.00
N GLY A 677 -10.46 23.16 9.36
CA GLY A 677 -10.39 23.03 7.89
C GLY A 677 -9.84 24.25 7.14
N LEU A 678 -9.23 25.21 7.85
CA LEU A 678 -8.54 26.36 7.21
C LEU A 678 -7.14 26.00 6.67
N SER A 679 -6.56 24.89 7.15
CA SER A 679 -5.27 24.34 6.69
C SER A 679 -5.25 22.82 6.91
N ILE A 680 -4.10 22.16 6.69
CA ILE A 680 -3.96 20.71 6.86
C ILE A 680 -2.67 20.33 7.59
N TYR A 681 -2.71 19.22 8.32
CA TYR A 681 -1.52 18.53 8.80
C TYR A 681 -1.07 17.49 7.78
N VAL A 682 0.22 17.45 7.49
CA VAL A 682 0.82 16.52 6.53
C VAL A 682 2.09 15.90 7.09
N TYR A 683 2.31 14.63 6.78
CA TYR A 683 3.62 14.03 6.94
C TYR A 683 4.48 14.42 5.73
N ASP A 684 5.52 15.22 5.96
CA ASP A 684 6.47 15.59 4.90
C ASP A 684 7.57 14.53 4.82
N PHE A 685 7.63 13.83 3.69
CA PHE A 685 8.60 12.75 3.45
C PHE A 685 10.05 13.23 3.32
N ALA A 686 10.28 14.50 2.97
CA ALA A 686 11.62 15.05 2.78
C ALA A 686 12.28 15.36 4.12
N ILE A 687 11.54 15.98 5.04
CA ILE A 687 12.03 16.29 6.40
C ILE A 687 11.70 15.21 7.44
N LYS A 688 10.89 14.21 7.07
CA LYS A 688 10.45 13.08 7.90
C LYS A 688 9.86 13.56 9.22
N ASP A 689 8.86 14.43 9.13
CA ASP A 689 8.13 14.93 10.30
C ASP A 689 6.67 15.20 9.94
N CYS A 690 5.82 15.18 10.96
CA CYS A 690 4.41 15.55 10.89
C CYS A 690 4.29 17.04 11.19
N ILE A 691 4.02 17.83 10.16
CA ILE A 691 4.02 19.29 10.23
C ILE A 691 2.68 19.89 9.80
N HIS A 692 2.46 21.13 10.23
CA HIS A 692 1.47 22.00 9.60
C HIS A 692 1.94 22.32 8.18
N ASP A 693 1.07 22.21 7.18
CA ASP A 693 1.44 22.52 5.79
C ASP A 693 1.50 24.04 5.56
N TRP A 694 2.63 24.61 5.96
CA TRP A 694 2.97 26.04 5.87
C TRP A 694 2.95 26.60 4.43
N ARG A 695 2.88 25.74 3.40
CA ARG A 695 2.88 26.14 1.98
C ARG A 695 1.49 26.49 1.46
N LEU A 696 0.44 25.95 2.07
CA LEU A 696 -0.95 26.17 1.64
C LEU A 696 -1.49 27.54 2.08
N ASP A 697 -0.92 28.12 3.14
CA ASP A 697 -1.33 29.43 3.65
C ASP A 697 -0.13 30.18 4.23
N SER A 698 0.41 31.13 3.45
CA SER A 698 1.53 31.97 3.88
C SER A 698 1.19 32.78 5.13
N GLY A 699 -0.08 33.18 5.32
CA GLY A 699 -0.53 34.01 6.44
C GLY A 699 -0.33 33.36 7.80
N LEU A 700 -0.57 32.05 7.92
CA LEU A 700 -0.40 31.31 9.18
C LEU A 700 1.07 31.17 9.57
N SER A 701 1.95 30.97 8.58
CA SER A 701 3.40 30.92 8.76
C SER A 701 3.96 32.27 9.22
N PHE A 702 3.48 33.37 8.61
CA PHE A 702 3.77 34.73 9.08
C PHE A 702 3.29 34.92 10.52
N ALA A 703 2.06 34.56 10.84
CA ALA A 703 1.52 34.69 12.20
C ALA A 703 2.34 33.92 13.24
N PHE A 704 2.84 32.73 12.88
CA PHE A 704 3.67 31.91 13.76
C PHE A 704 5.03 32.56 14.06
N LEU A 705 5.70 33.12 13.04
CA LEU A 705 6.94 33.88 13.22
C LEU A 705 6.70 35.19 13.99
N PHE A 706 5.67 35.94 13.61
CA PHE A 706 5.32 37.20 14.26
C PHE A 706 5.02 37.01 15.74
N ASN A 707 4.32 35.95 16.13
CA ASN A 707 4.09 35.61 17.54
C ASN A 707 5.41 35.55 18.33
N PHE A 708 6.41 34.83 17.81
CA PHE A 708 7.73 34.75 18.45
C PHE A 708 8.44 36.11 18.50
N CYS A 709 8.50 36.84 17.38
CA CYS A 709 9.16 38.14 17.31
C CYS A 709 8.53 39.17 18.26
N ILE A 710 7.20 39.24 18.31
CA ILE A 710 6.46 40.15 19.19
C ILE A 710 6.75 39.83 20.67
N CYS A 711 6.72 38.55 21.05
CA CYS A 711 7.05 38.12 22.41
C CYS A 711 8.49 38.51 22.80
N CYS A 712 9.45 38.29 21.89
CA CYS A 712 10.85 38.64 22.10
C CYS A 712 11.07 40.15 22.26
N ILE A 713 10.46 40.96 21.38
CA ILE A 713 10.55 42.42 21.43
C ILE A 713 9.90 42.95 22.71
N ALA A 714 8.68 42.51 23.02
CA ALA A 714 7.95 42.93 24.23
C ALA A 714 8.75 42.61 25.50
N SER A 715 9.24 41.38 25.63
CA SER A 715 10.03 40.95 26.79
C SER A 715 11.33 41.73 26.92
N SER A 716 12.01 42.00 25.79
CA SER A 716 13.25 42.79 25.78
C SER A 716 13.02 44.23 26.26
N ILE A 717 11.98 44.90 25.76
CA ILE A 717 11.60 46.25 26.21
C ILE A 717 11.33 46.25 27.72
N ILE A 718 10.56 45.27 28.21
CA ILE A 718 10.23 45.16 29.63
C ILE A 718 11.50 44.98 30.47
N TYR A 719 12.42 44.09 30.09
CA TYR A 719 13.66 43.88 30.83
C TYR A 719 14.61 45.08 30.78
N ILE A 720 14.64 45.84 29.67
CA ILE A 720 15.40 47.10 29.58
C ILE A 720 14.85 48.12 30.59
N ILE A 721 13.52 48.25 30.67
CA ILE A 721 12.87 49.14 31.65
C ILE A 721 13.17 48.70 33.08
N ILE A 722 13.11 47.39 33.36
CA ILE A 722 13.47 46.84 34.68
C ILE A 722 14.94 47.17 35.03
N ASN A 723 15.86 46.99 34.09
CA ASN A 723 17.28 47.29 34.30
C ASN A 723 17.53 48.78 34.54
N HIS A 724 16.85 49.66 33.79
CA HIS A 724 16.91 51.10 34.04
C HIS A 724 16.42 51.44 35.45
N ARG A 725 15.35 50.81 35.92
CA ARG A 725 14.86 50.99 37.29
C ARG A 725 15.85 50.49 38.34
N TYR A 726 16.51 49.36 38.13
CA TYR A 726 17.53 48.87 39.05
C TYR A 726 18.71 49.83 39.23
N LYS A 727 19.08 50.59 38.20
CA LYS A 727 20.16 51.60 38.32
C LYS A 727 19.77 52.79 39.19
N HIS A 728 18.48 53.10 39.31
CA HIS A 728 17.98 54.32 39.94
C HIS A 728 17.12 54.08 41.20
N GLY A 729 16.96 52.83 41.64
CA GLY A 729 16.16 52.49 42.82
C GLY A 729 16.86 51.49 43.73
N THR A 730 16.37 51.40 44.97
CA THR A 730 16.84 50.43 45.98
C THR A 730 15.96 49.19 45.96
N TYR A 731 16.56 48.03 45.68
CA TYR A 731 15.86 46.75 45.58
C TYR A 731 16.63 45.65 46.32
N ASP A 732 15.92 44.63 46.80
CA ASP A 732 16.54 43.50 47.49
C ASP A 732 17.43 42.68 46.54
N GLN A 733 18.57 42.22 47.05
CA GLN A 733 19.49 41.35 46.29
C GLN A 733 18.78 40.11 45.73
N LEU A 734 17.87 39.53 46.50
CA LEU A 734 17.08 38.38 46.06
C LEU A 734 16.19 38.70 44.84
N GLN A 735 15.58 39.89 44.80
CA GLN A 735 14.77 40.31 43.65
C GLN A 735 15.61 40.50 42.39
N ILE A 736 16.82 41.06 42.52
CA ILE A 736 17.76 41.23 41.42
C ILE A 736 18.22 39.86 40.88
N ILE A 737 18.58 38.93 41.77
CA ILE A 737 19.01 37.57 41.40
C ILE A 737 17.91 36.83 40.65
N ILE A 738 16.68 36.87 41.15
CA ILE A 738 15.51 36.22 40.52
C ILE A 738 15.25 36.82 39.12
N THR A 739 15.33 38.15 38.96
CA THR A 739 15.16 38.77 37.64
C THR A 739 16.28 38.38 36.68
N LYS A 740 17.54 38.34 37.12
CA LYS A 740 18.66 37.86 36.29
C LYS A 740 18.45 36.41 35.83
N ALA A 741 17.90 35.55 36.68
CA ALA A 741 17.55 34.18 36.32
C ALA A 741 16.49 34.12 35.20
N HIS A 742 15.42 34.93 35.28
CA HIS A 742 14.41 34.99 34.22
C HIS A 742 14.96 35.56 32.90
N VAL A 743 15.81 36.58 32.97
CA VAL A 743 16.49 37.14 31.79
C VAL A 743 17.37 36.07 31.13
N ALA A 744 18.11 35.28 31.92
CA ALA A 744 18.93 34.20 31.39
C ALA A 744 18.07 33.16 30.63
N VAL A 745 16.96 32.70 31.22
CA VAL A 745 16.01 31.77 30.57
C VAL A 745 15.42 32.34 29.29
N PHE A 746 15.08 33.64 29.29
CA PHE A 746 14.58 34.34 28.13
C PHE A 746 15.64 34.37 27.01
N CYS A 747 16.86 34.82 27.31
CA CYS A 747 17.95 34.90 26.35
C CYS A 747 18.29 33.54 25.75
N THR A 748 18.34 32.47 26.56
CA THR A 748 18.57 31.11 26.04
C THR A 748 17.44 30.64 25.15
N THR A 749 16.18 30.90 25.53
CA THR A 749 15.03 30.53 24.70
C THR A 749 15.07 31.25 23.35
N CYS A 750 15.39 32.55 23.33
CA CYS A 750 15.56 33.29 22.07
C CYS A 750 16.68 32.68 21.23
N LEU A 751 17.86 32.47 21.80
CA LEU A 751 19.03 31.97 21.06
C LEU A 751 18.76 30.60 20.40
N TYR A 752 18.20 29.67 21.17
CA TYR A 752 18.05 28.27 20.74
C TYR A 752 16.79 28.00 19.92
N SER A 753 15.73 28.80 20.08
CA SER A 753 14.46 28.60 19.35
C SER A 753 14.39 29.38 18.03
N SER A 754 15.14 30.49 17.90
CA SER A 754 15.12 31.34 16.69
C SER A 754 15.38 30.58 15.38
N PRO A 755 16.35 29.66 15.29
CA PRO A 755 16.61 28.93 14.05
C PRO A 755 15.38 28.17 13.54
N TYR A 756 14.56 27.60 14.44
CA TYR A 756 13.36 26.85 14.06
C TYR A 756 12.32 27.76 13.41
N TYR A 757 12.01 28.90 14.04
CA TYR A 757 11.06 29.87 13.48
C TYR A 757 11.53 30.44 12.14
N ILE A 758 12.85 30.68 11.99
CA ILE A 758 13.44 31.16 10.73
C ILE A 758 13.32 30.09 9.63
N VAL A 759 13.65 28.83 9.93
CA VAL A 759 13.56 27.75 8.94
C VAL A 759 12.12 27.50 8.49
N VAL A 760 11.16 27.50 9.43
CA VAL A 760 9.73 27.40 9.11
C VAL A 760 9.29 28.54 8.18
N PHE A 761 9.73 29.76 8.47
CA PHE A 761 9.43 30.94 7.63
C PHE A 761 10.07 30.86 6.24
N LEU A 762 11.35 30.48 6.14
CA LEU A 762 12.03 30.31 4.85
C LEU A 762 11.41 29.19 4.01
N GLY A 763 10.74 28.22 4.65
CA GLY A 763 9.98 27.16 3.99
C GLY A 763 8.82 27.63 3.11
N ILE A 764 8.39 28.89 3.25
CA ILE A 764 7.39 29.53 2.39
C ILE A 764 7.99 29.88 1.02
N PHE A 765 9.22 30.41 1.00
CA PHE A 765 9.85 30.98 -0.19
C PHE A 765 10.74 29.98 -0.92
N LEU A 766 11.32 29.04 -0.19
CA LEU A 766 12.23 28.06 -0.76
C LEU A 766 11.45 26.88 -1.34
N ALA A 767 11.77 26.53 -2.59
CA ALA A 767 11.22 25.37 -3.27
C ALA A 767 11.52 24.03 -2.53
N SER A 768 12.50 24.03 -1.63
CA SER A 768 12.80 22.96 -0.67
C SER A 768 13.68 23.48 0.47
N ILE A 769 13.36 23.10 1.70
CA ILE A 769 14.23 23.27 2.87
C ILE A 769 15.21 22.09 2.91
N SER A 770 16.49 22.34 3.21
CA SER A 770 17.44 21.27 3.51
C SER A 770 17.01 20.53 4.78
N ASP A 771 16.90 19.21 4.69
CA ASP A 771 16.65 18.31 5.82
C ASP A 771 17.60 18.59 6.99
N THR A 772 18.87 18.82 6.70
CA THR A 772 19.92 19.14 7.67
C THR A 772 19.63 20.46 8.39
N ALA A 773 19.22 21.50 7.67
CA ALA A 773 18.85 22.79 8.25
C ALA A 773 17.61 22.68 9.16
N TYR A 774 16.62 21.87 8.76
CA TYR A 774 15.45 21.59 9.58
C TYR A 774 15.80 20.81 10.85
N TYR A 775 16.61 19.76 10.75
CA TYR A 775 17.03 18.99 11.91
C TYR A 775 17.88 19.79 12.89
N LEU A 776 18.82 20.60 12.40
CA LEU A 776 19.64 21.46 13.26
C LEU A 776 18.79 22.50 13.99
N SER A 777 17.76 23.03 13.34
CA SER A 777 16.85 23.99 13.98
C SER A 777 15.98 23.35 15.07
N LEU A 778 15.50 22.12 14.83
CA LEU A 778 14.78 21.30 15.80
C LEU A 778 15.67 20.92 16.99
N LEU A 779 16.95 20.61 16.73
CA LEU A 779 17.94 20.31 17.76
C LEU A 779 18.14 21.48 18.72
N GLY A 780 18.19 22.72 18.19
CA GLY A 780 18.25 23.93 18.99
C GLY A 780 17.06 24.03 19.94
N LEU A 781 15.84 23.83 19.42
CA LEU A 781 14.61 23.82 20.23
C LEU A 781 14.64 22.77 21.35
N PHE A 782 15.13 21.56 21.07
CA PHE A 782 15.25 20.50 22.07
C PHE A 782 16.32 20.80 23.12
N LEU A 783 17.45 21.35 22.72
CA LEU A 783 18.50 21.80 23.64
C LEU A 783 18.00 22.90 24.59
N ASN A 784 17.11 23.78 24.13
CA ASN A 784 16.50 24.79 24.98
C ASN A 784 15.79 24.17 26.21
N CYS A 785 15.18 22.99 26.04
CA CYS A 785 14.48 22.27 27.11
C CYS A 785 15.42 21.76 28.23
N VAL A 786 16.74 21.72 27.96
CA VAL A 786 17.79 21.37 28.92
C VAL A 786 18.46 22.62 29.48
N ILE A 787 18.83 23.54 28.60
CA ILE A 787 19.68 24.69 28.96
C ILE A 787 18.90 25.71 29.80
N SER A 788 17.65 26.01 29.45
CA SER A 788 16.84 26.99 30.16
C SER A 788 16.67 26.68 31.67
N PRO A 789 16.24 25.48 32.09
CA PRO A 789 16.15 25.16 33.52
C PRO A 789 17.51 25.14 34.23
N ILE A 790 18.59 24.71 33.55
CA ILE A 790 19.95 24.74 34.13
C ILE A 790 20.40 26.19 34.39
N MET A 791 20.18 27.09 33.42
CA MET A 791 20.49 28.51 33.58
C MET A 791 19.71 29.12 34.73
N TYR A 792 18.43 28.78 34.87
CA TYR A 792 17.64 29.21 36.02
C TYR A 792 18.25 28.74 37.34
N ALA A 793 18.64 27.46 37.43
CA ALA A 793 19.25 26.88 38.62
C ALA A 793 20.59 27.52 38.99
N ILE A 794 21.45 27.82 38.00
CA ILE A 794 22.74 28.52 38.20
C ILE A 794 22.51 29.88 38.86
N PHE A 795 21.63 30.70 38.29
CA PHE A 795 21.40 32.06 38.79
C PHE A 795 20.74 32.09 40.17
N ILE A 796 19.91 31.11 40.51
CA ILE A 796 19.32 30.99 41.86
C ILE A 796 20.34 30.46 42.88
N GLY A 797 21.56 30.08 42.46
CA GLY A 797 22.60 29.56 43.36
C GLY A 797 22.35 28.11 43.80
N MET A 798 21.52 27.36 43.06
CA MET A 798 21.16 25.97 43.39
C MET A 798 22.32 24.97 43.22
N LEU A 799 23.39 25.36 42.52
CA LEU A 799 24.58 24.53 42.32
C LEU A 799 25.69 24.80 43.33
N GLU A 800 25.49 25.72 44.27
CA GLU A 800 26.42 25.91 45.39
C GLU A 800 26.12 24.90 46.52
N VAL A 801 27.18 24.47 47.20
CA VAL A 801 27.27 23.52 48.34
C VAL A 801 26.07 23.48 49.33
N PRO A 802 25.37 24.58 49.68
CA PRO A 802 24.14 24.52 50.49
C PRO A 802 23.02 23.61 49.97
N PHE A 803 22.87 23.40 48.66
CA PHE A 803 21.80 22.55 48.11
C PHE A 803 22.01 21.05 48.42
N LEU A 804 23.25 20.57 48.35
CA LEU A 804 23.61 19.22 48.79
C LEU A 804 23.31 19.02 50.27
N LYS A 805 23.56 20.05 51.10
CA LYS A 805 23.22 20.03 52.53
C LYS A 805 21.71 19.98 52.78
N ILE A 806 20.90 20.68 51.96
CA ILE A 806 19.44 20.64 52.07
C ILE A 806 18.90 19.27 51.66
N LEU A 807 19.38 18.69 50.55
CA LEU A 807 19.01 17.32 50.13
C LEU A 807 19.42 16.27 51.17
N LEU A 808 20.62 16.38 51.74
CA LEU A 808 21.09 15.54 52.84
C LEU A 808 20.23 15.72 54.11
N SER A 809 19.80 16.94 54.42
CA SER A 809 18.94 17.22 55.58
C SER A 809 17.52 16.67 55.42
N ILE A 810 16.97 16.69 54.19
CA ILE A 810 15.65 16.14 53.86
C ILE A 810 15.71 14.61 53.86
N TRP A 811 16.79 14.02 53.32
CA TRP A 811 17.04 12.58 53.39
C TRP A 811 17.18 12.11 54.86
N GLN A 812 17.90 12.85 55.70
CA GLN A 812 18.01 12.57 57.14
C GLN A 812 16.68 12.74 57.90
N ARG A 813 15.81 13.68 57.51
CA ARG A 813 14.45 13.80 58.07
C ARG A 813 13.55 12.65 57.64
N HIS A 814 13.66 12.18 56.40
CA HIS A 814 12.90 11.03 55.91
C HIS A 814 13.32 9.74 56.62
N ASP A 815 14.63 9.51 56.80
CA ASP A 815 15.15 8.34 57.53
C ASP A 815 14.77 8.34 59.02
N LYS A 816 14.65 9.52 59.64
CA LYS A 816 14.11 9.66 61.02
C LYS A 816 12.63 9.35 61.13
N ILE A 817 11.82 9.74 60.14
CA ILE A 817 10.38 9.45 60.12
C ILE A 817 10.12 7.96 59.85
N GLN A 818 10.96 7.33 59.01
CA GLN A 818 10.87 5.91 58.69
C GLN A 818 11.37 5.00 59.83
N LYS A 819 12.17 5.53 60.77
CA LYS A 819 12.58 4.86 62.01
C LYS A 819 11.66 5.13 63.21
N SER A 820 10.72 6.08 63.09
CA SER A 820 9.72 6.38 64.12
C SER A 820 8.32 5.80 63.83
N LEU A 821 8.12 5.32 62.60
CA LEU A 821 7.01 4.44 62.18
C LEU A 821 7.51 2.99 62.31
#